data_AF-A0A812ZER9-F1
#
_entry.id   AF-A0A812ZER9-F1
#
_cell.length_a   1.000
_cell.length_b   1.000
_cell.length_c   1.000
_cell.angle_alpha   90.00
_cell.angle_beta   90.00
_cell.angle_gamma   90.00
#
_symmetry.space_group_name_H-M   'P 1'
#
loop_
_entity.id
_entity.type
_entity.pdbx_description
1 polymer ?
#
loop_
_entity_poly.entity_id
_entity_poly.type
_entity_poly.pdbx_seq_one_letter_code
_entity_poly.pdbx_strand_id
1 'polypeptide(L)'
;MDEDDLLCVDQKQTQTGAQVKPCRKTTKVCTSKEEADEVEAAFRKRQESWEQAFLLDKDQPGLGSWLMGQRVSSTSFVLTCVACRGWAQADITSEWVRGKPILKIADLKKAHVVKHGQCSKHLRAVSKLLTNDGAQEEDESGLHRAPDVAMIMDVWRKFKTGSSCRAVADTGAFGGRHKVERLHSCIGNACLEADRDALTTARVIAIHQDVRAGVLQIRFSATLADWSCLRGLLGLDCTPGTKSEDLQEATVRILSRFCGGDLRLMARISEKVEMIDADGASDEQRTLNLLSGRAGAVRSTMFPNIRIRVRDPTHCARRLSANPWAVDPYLSQTFLFYIGGAESMTHVIQHSPDLRHVFSENTCSVDSGTPLSQQTLNRMRCLDYAPHRFESKCKPLCRFVLVFESIWRTALDIMVRRAGTEPARKAQAFVEGADVESLLQLALLADAGLQSMELESYDPALMVEALSSFVHNIDVLFVHEDAWYYGHTEFMVKTLEKEFVFRKPGGGVKILGGRGSISEDVKQRVMQRMANWVKLATSRLQSEFPHYQVMQAFQCFDVSRRAVRPDGRADPAVLEVRQEALRRLAQSFLCDPEDLKKQFDRCYFNAQHLLTSGRVGCNMDAWVETRKKFDDRRLRDKHNLQALDIVLARYLAFHGASTSGVEQNFSVMERTIGKERSLMCAAMRNDQLRLGCREATTVVAKAAARIWMSRYAGTRAGGKPLRKAPTLKQGSEAGWKRNLQQQVKALAKKRRRRDAKAVIDAAAEAGKELWLDAHEEEIDVLHGVEHANKLQALQAGHLLHNEVDEQLRADLERKELNFAKLDREHQNKMRKIKENTARRQHQLLQASVFVDFAADASNLQDVVAAIQAQRMQVSELMAAEYYIVQSMKIMPDPAWIHGILRGKCVCNADFIVSGGHKGIALSFFQATNSVRRICLSSGLQRTRPQNFAAVSNIACEPSSKWKLLTEEKFLESVQNRARSQSQFYCMAVVSDDEKTRDPVYRSMSNAFTMAKFLDFFAKVNVPMSRDGVCGR
;
A
#
# COMPACT_ATOMS: atom_id res chain seq x y z
N MET A 1 23.74 16.87 64.35
CA MET A 1 23.46 15.43 64.55
C MET A 1 23.73 14.70 63.23
N ASP A 2 24.92 14.94 62.68
CA ASP A 2 26.05 14.02 62.48
C ASP A 2 25.71 12.70 61.78
N GLU A 3 26.23 12.42 60.58
CA GLU A 3 27.61 11.95 60.25
C GLU A 3 27.90 10.62 60.98
N ASP A 4 28.36 9.51 60.39
CA ASP A 4 29.09 9.22 59.16
C ASP A 4 29.02 7.68 58.89
N ASP A 5 29.17 7.26 57.64
CA ASP A 5 30.21 6.29 57.20
C ASP A 5 29.98 5.75 55.76
N LEU A 6 30.71 6.37 54.83
CA LEU A 6 31.66 5.78 53.89
C LEU A 6 31.42 4.35 53.34
N LEU A 7 31.39 4.24 52.00
CA LEU A 7 32.51 3.67 51.23
C LEU A 7 32.39 3.93 49.72
N CYS A 8 33.52 4.30 49.12
CA CYS A 8 33.69 4.85 47.77
C CYS A 8 34.73 4.00 46.99
N VAL A 9 34.72 4.13 45.66
CA VAL A 9 35.79 3.80 44.68
C VAL A 9 35.86 2.29 44.32
N ASP A 10 35.74 1.82 43.06
CA ASP A 10 36.61 2.15 41.93
C ASP A 10 36.10 1.65 40.56
N GLN A 11 36.57 2.32 39.50
CA GLN A 11 36.31 2.06 38.07
C GLN A 11 37.41 1.20 37.44
N LYS A 12 37.06 0.26 36.53
CA LYS A 12 37.78 -0.14 35.28
C LYS A 12 36.99 -1.27 34.58
N GLN A 13 36.26 -1.00 33.50
CA GLN A 13 36.64 -1.10 32.06
C GLN A 13 36.83 -2.52 31.47
N THR A 14 35.90 -2.93 30.59
CA THR A 14 36.11 -3.55 29.24
C THR A 14 34.77 -3.58 28.49
N GLN A 15 34.48 -2.62 27.59
CA GLN A 15 34.55 -2.72 26.12
C GLN A 15 33.61 -3.73 25.42
N THR A 16 32.48 -3.24 24.88
CA THR A 16 31.93 -3.69 23.58
C THR A 16 31.24 -2.51 22.89
N GLY A 17 31.68 -2.19 21.67
CA GLY A 17 31.46 -0.89 21.03
C GLY A 17 30.19 -0.76 20.19
N ALA A 18 29.58 0.42 20.28
CA ALA A 18 28.83 1.06 19.21
C ALA A 18 29.26 2.54 19.18
N GLN A 19 30.10 2.91 18.20
CA GLN A 19 30.60 4.28 18.05
C GLN A 19 29.47 5.25 17.72
N VAL A 20 28.98 5.97 18.71
CA VAL A 20 28.30 7.24 18.52
C VAL A 20 29.38 8.31 18.38
N LYS A 21 29.62 8.81 17.16
CA LYS A 21 30.55 9.94 16.94
C LYS A 21 29.98 11.22 17.54
N PRO A 22 30.67 11.91 18.46
CA PRO A 22 30.33 13.27 18.84
C PRO A 22 30.82 14.24 17.76
N CYS A 23 29.91 15.02 17.20
CA CYS A 23 30.22 16.06 16.22
C CYS A 23 30.85 17.28 16.93
N ARG A 24 32.17 17.26 17.17
CA ARG A 24 32.99 18.45 17.36
C ARG A 24 33.85 18.65 16.11
N LYS A 25 33.59 19.71 15.34
CA LYS A 25 34.38 20.09 14.16
C LYS A 25 35.81 20.44 14.62
N THR A 26 36.76 19.55 14.38
CA THR A 26 38.20 19.84 14.45
C THR A 26 38.58 20.80 13.33
N THR A 27 39.29 21.88 13.66
CA THR A 27 39.85 22.83 12.68
C THR A 27 40.78 22.07 11.73
N LYS A 28 40.56 22.17 10.41
CA LYS A 28 41.40 21.48 9.41
C LYS A 28 42.77 22.16 9.32
N VAL A 29 43.85 21.38 9.30
CA VAL A 29 45.25 21.81 9.31
C VAL A 29 45.94 21.31 8.02
N CYS A 30 46.97 21.99 7.52
CA CYS A 30 47.77 21.48 6.40
C CYS A 30 48.41 20.13 6.79
N THR A 31 48.70 19.29 5.80
CA THR A 31 49.18 17.92 6.04
C THR A 31 50.65 17.86 6.45
N SER A 32 51.47 18.87 6.09
CA SER A 32 52.85 19.03 6.60
C SER A 32 53.24 20.52 6.86
N LYS A 33 54.36 20.73 7.55
CA LYS A 33 54.96 22.07 7.76
C LYS A 33 55.43 22.70 6.45
N GLU A 34 56.01 21.89 5.55
CA GLU A 34 56.50 22.34 4.24
C GLU A 34 55.35 22.88 3.38
N GLU A 35 54.19 22.22 3.35
CA GLU A 35 53.02 22.71 2.60
C GLU A 35 52.51 24.05 3.13
N ALA A 36 52.54 24.26 4.44
CA ALA A 36 52.14 25.54 5.03
C ALA A 36 53.16 26.66 4.73
N ASP A 37 54.46 26.34 4.69
CA ASP A 37 55.54 27.26 4.27
C ASP A 37 55.41 27.65 2.79
N GLU A 38 55.09 26.68 1.92
CA GLU A 38 54.84 26.90 0.50
C GLU A 38 53.60 27.78 0.27
N VAL A 39 52.51 27.53 0.99
CA VAL A 39 51.28 28.35 0.92
C VAL A 39 51.55 29.77 1.38
N GLU A 40 52.29 29.95 2.47
CA GLU A 40 52.66 31.27 2.98
C GLU A 40 53.55 32.02 1.98
N ALA A 41 54.60 31.39 1.45
CA ALA A 41 55.46 31.99 0.42
C ALA A 41 54.65 32.37 -0.83
N ALA A 42 53.70 31.52 -1.23
CA ALA A 42 52.81 31.77 -2.36
C ALA A 42 51.83 32.94 -2.09
N PHE A 43 51.38 33.14 -0.85
CA PHE A 43 50.61 34.32 -0.46
C PHE A 43 51.48 35.58 -0.44
N ARG A 44 52.70 35.53 0.15
CA ARG A 44 53.63 36.67 0.18
C ARG A 44 53.93 37.21 -1.21
N LYS A 45 54.17 36.35 -2.20
CA LYS A 45 54.35 36.74 -3.62
C LYS A 45 53.15 37.49 -4.23
N ARG A 46 51.95 37.34 -3.67
CA ARG A 46 50.70 37.95 -4.15
C ARG A 46 50.17 39.04 -3.23
N GLN A 47 50.78 39.20 -2.05
CA GLN A 47 50.25 39.99 -0.94
C GLN A 47 50.06 41.44 -1.38
N GLU A 48 51.09 42.07 -1.95
CA GLU A 48 51.04 43.47 -2.39
C GLU A 48 49.91 43.73 -3.42
N SER A 49 49.81 42.88 -4.45
CA SER A 49 48.74 42.97 -5.46
C SER A 49 47.34 42.75 -4.88
N TRP A 50 47.22 41.91 -3.85
CA TRP A 50 45.94 41.61 -3.22
C TRP A 50 45.55 42.69 -2.21
N GLU A 51 46.50 43.24 -1.47
CA GLU A 51 46.27 44.34 -0.55
C GLU A 51 45.82 45.60 -1.29
N GLN A 52 46.42 45.89 -2.45
CA GLN A 52 45.97 46.97 -3.34
C GLN A 52 44.59 46.70 -3.97
N ALA A 53 44.23 45.43 -4.20
CA ALA A 53 42.95 45.06 -4.81
C ALA A 53 41.79 44.98 -3.80
N PHE A 54 42.09 44.80 -2.52
CA PHE A 54 41.12 44.53 -1.45
C PHE A 54 41.25 45.55 -0.31
N LEU A 55 41.25 46.83 -0.66
CA LEU A 55 41.32 47.94 0.29
C LEU A 55 40.06 48.03 1.16
N LEU A 56 40.25 48.42 2.42
CA LEU A 56 39.15 48.77 3.35
C LEU A 56 38.29 49.89 2.78
N ASP A 57 38.94 50.93 2.27
CA ASP A 57 38.32 52.00 1.52
C ASP A 57 39.10 52.23 0.22
N LYS A 58 38.41 52.26 -0.91
CA LYS A 58 39.03 52.51 -2.22
C LYS A 58 39.45 53.96 -2.39
N ASP A 59 38.76 54.88 -1.73
CA ASP A 59 38.99 56.31 -1.85
C ASP A 59 40.05 56.79 -0.84
N GLN A 60 40.39 55.96 0.16
CA GLN A 60 41.47 56.19 1.12
C GLN A 60 42.41 54.98 1.24
N PRO A 61 43.32 54.75 0.26
CA PRO A 61 44.21 53.59 0.25
C PRO A 61 45.14 53.49 1.47
N GLY A 62 45.41 54.60 2.15
CA GLY A 62 46.24 54.66 3.37
C GLY A 62 45.67 53.88 4.57
N LEU A 63 44.38 53.50 4.55
CA LEU A 63 43.75 52.67 5.59
C LEU A 63 44.08 51.16 5.46
N GLY A 64 44.73 50.74 4.37
CA GLY A 64 45.18 49.36 4.17
C GLY A 64 44.09 48.40 3.70
N SER A 65 44.44 47.11 3.61
CA SER A 65 43.55 46.05 3.11
C SER A 65 42.69 45.44 4.21
N TRP A 66 41.46 45.06 3.87
CA TRP A 66 40.62 44.27 4.78
C TRP A 66 41.02 42.79 4.83
N LEU A 67 41.86 42.32 3.89
CA LEU A 67 42.30 40.94 3.81
C LEU A 67 43.66 40.78 4.51
N MET A 68 43.76 39.84 5.43
CA MET A 68 45.02 39.52 6.10
C MET A 68 45.30 38.02 6.06
N GLY A 69 46.47 37.65 5.55
CA GLY A 69 46.99 36.29 5.64
C GLY A 69 47.89 36.14 6.86
N GLN A 70 47.66 35.11 7.66
CA GLN A 70 48.42 34.89 8.90
C GLN A 70 48.77 33.42 9.10
N ARG A 71 50.00 33.16 9.54
CA ARG A 71 50.43 31.86 10.05
C ARG A 71 49.91 31.69 11.48
N VAL A 72 49.06 30.69 11.71
CA VAL A 72 48.42 30.44 13.02
C VAL A 72 49.14 29.33 13.78
N SER A 73 49.78 28.40 13.09
CA SER A 73 50.65 27.38 13.67
C SER A 73 51.74 26.95 12.69
N SER A 74 52.69 26.11 13.14
CA SER A 74 53.72 25.53 12.27
C SER A 74 53.14 24.74 11.08
N THR A 75 51.87 24.35 11.11
CA THR A 75 51.19 23.57 10.06
C THR A 75 49.91 24.24 9.54
N SER A 76 49.66 25.51 9.86
CA SER A 76 48.41 26.18 9.46
C SER A 76 48.60 27.62 9.03
N PHE A 77 48.21 27.91 7.80
CA PHE A 77 48.07 29.26 7.25
C PHE A 77 46.59 29.57 6.97
N VAL A 78 46.14 30.76 7.36
CA VAL A 78 44.74 31.17 7.20
C VAL A 78 44.61 32.54 6.54
N LEU A 79 43.49 32.76 5.85
CA LEU A 79 43.05 34.09 5.44
C LEU A 79 41.95 34.59 6.38
N THR A 80 42.08 35.82 6.86
CA THR A 80 41.12 36.49 7.73
C THR A 80 40.65 37.80 7.10
N CYS A 81 39.45 38.24 7.47
CA CYS A 81 38.94 39.55 7.13
C CYS A 81 38.95 40.43 8.37
N VAL A 82 39.77 41.48 8.37
CA VAL A 82 39.97 42.38 9.52
C VAL A 82 38.69 43.13 9.86
N ALA A 83 37.96 43.63 8.86
CA ALA A 83 36.67 44.30 9.06
C ALA A 83 35.63 43.38 9.70
N CYS A 84 35.47 42.16 9.18
CA CYS A 84 34.54 41.19 9.75
C CYS A 84 34.95 40.73 11.15
N ARG A 85 36.25 40.65 11.44
CA ARG A 85 36.80 40.23 12.73
C ARG A 85 36.62 41.30 13.80
N GLY A 86 36.84 42.57 13.47
CA GLY A 86 36.57 43.70 14.36
C GLY A 86 35.09 43.88 14.70
N TRP A 87 34.19 43.50 13.78
CA TRP A 87 32.74 43.58 13.98
C TRP A 87 32.11 42.38 14.75
N ALA A 88 32.90 41.38 15.16
CA ALA A 88 32.39 40.10 15.65
C ALA A 88 31.82 40.13 17.08
N GLN A 89 30.66 40.78 17.28
CA GLN A 89 29.81 40.56 18.45
C GLN A 89 28.59 39.66 18.17
N ALA A 90 28.26 39.35 16.91
CA ALA A 90 26.99 38.64 16.59
C ALA A 90 27.08 37.32 15.79
N ASP A 91 28.22 36.94 15.18
CA ASP A 91 28.29 35.68 14.40
C ASP A 91 29.70 35.06 14.40
N ILE A 92 30.05 34.43 15.52
CA ILE A 92 31.34 33.74 15.73
C ILE A 92 31.51 32.55 14.75
N THR A 93 30.51 32.17 13.95
CA THR A 93 30.56 30.97 13.09
C THR A 93 31.15 31.18 11.70
N SER A 94 31.40 32.42 11.27
CA SER A 94 31.98 32.71 9.94
C SER A 94 33.45 32.30 9.84
N GLU A 95 33.79 31.53 8.79
CA GLU A 95 35.17 31.09 8.53
C GLU A 95 36.14 32.27 8.32
N TRP A 96 35.67 33.41 7.81
CA TRP A 96 36.52 34.60 7.61
C TRP A 96 36.83 35.38 8.90
N VAL A 97 36.03 35.16 9.95
CA VAL A 97 36.25 35.73 11.29
C VAL A 97 37.20 34.86 12.09
N ARG A 98 37.05 33.52 12.01
CA ARG A 98 37.94 32.55 12.68
C ARG A 98 39.28 32.35 11.98
N GLY A 99 39.38 32.73 10.72
CA GLY A 99 40.49 32.38 9.83
C GLY A 99 40.11 31.21 8.95
N LYS A 100 40.00 31.46 7.65
CA LYS A 100 39.71 30.44 6.65
C LYS A 100 40.99 29.65 6.37
N PRO A 101 41.06 28.35 6.71
CA PRO A 101 42.26 27.57 6.49
C PRO A 101 42.52 27.38 5.00
N ILE A 102 43.76 27.64 4.58
CA ILE A 102 44.24 27.39 3.23
C ILE A 102 45.17 26.18 3.30
N LEU A 103 44.66 25.04 2.83
CA LEU A 103 45.35 23.76 3.00
C LEU A 103 46.37 23.51 1.89
N LYS A 104 46.14 24.05 0.69
CA LYS A 104 47.04 23.93 -0.48
C LYS A 104 47.08 25.24 -1.26
N ILE A 105 48.13 25.47 -2.05
CA ILE A 105 48.27 26.66 -2.90
C ILE A 105 47.05 26.82 -3.84
N ALA A 106 46.48 25.71 -4.33
CA ALA A 106 45.30 25.72 -5.18
C ALA A 106 44.06 26.36 -4.51
N ASP A 107 43.99 26.40 -3.17
CA ASP A 107 42.87 27.00 -2.44
C ASP A 107 42.99 28.54 -2.33
N LEU A 108 44.20 29.08 -2.60
CA LEU A 108 44.51 30.51 -2.58
C LEU A 108 44.03 31.23 -3.85
N LYS A 109 42.71 31.22 -4.08
CA LYS A 109 42.06 31.80 -5.28
C LYS A 109 41.50 33.20 -5.03
N LYS A 110 41.90 34.18 -5.86
CA LYS A 110 41.39 35.57 -5.83
C LYS A 110 39.86 35.65 -5.91
N ALA A 111 39.22 34.79 -6.70
CA ALA A 111 37.76 34.74 -6.85
C ALA A 111 37.01 34.48 -5.52
N HIS A 112 37.61 33.71 -4.59
CA HIS A 112 37.00 33.47 -3.28
C HIS A 112 37.02 34.71 -2.39
N VAL A 113 38.09 35.51 -2.49
CA VAL A 113 38.24 36.77 -1.78
C VAL A 113 37.28 37.81 -2.36
N VAL A 114 37.21 37.96 -3.68
CA VAL A 114 36.25 38.85 -4.36
C VAL A 114 34.81 38.55 -3.94
N LYS A 115 34.41 37.27 -3.93
CA LYS A 115 33.06 36.85 -3.53
C LYS A 115 32.75 37.19 -2.07
N HIS A 116 33.75 37.16 -1.19
CA HIS A 116 33.59 37.62 0.20
C HIS A 116 33.45 39.15 0.27
N GLY A 117 34.33 39.89 -0.42
CA GLY A 117 34.31 41.36 -0.47
C GLY A 117 32.99 41.94 -1.00
N GLN A 118 32.32 41.21 -1.90
CA GLN A 118 31.01 41.61 -2.44
C GLN A 118 29.83 41.18 -1.56
N CYS A 119 30.06 40.48 -0.45
CA CYS A 119 29.00 40.03 0.44
C CYS A 119 28.44 41.19 1.28
N SER A 120 27.12 41.28 1.40
CA SER A 120 26.44 42.31 2.20
C SER A 120 26.88 42.35 3.67
N LYS A 121 27.22 41.20 4.27
CA LYS A 121 27.76 41.15 5.64
C LYS A 121 29.14 41.82 5.74
N HIS A 122 29.99 41.62 4.73
CA HIS A 122 31.32 42.23 4.67
C HIS A 122 31.23 43.74 4.45
N LEU A 123 30.42 44.19 3.48
CA LEU A 123 30.22 45.62 3.19
C LEU A 123 29.71 46.39 4.42
N ARG A 124 28.81 45.80 5.21
CA ARG A 124 28.35 46.38 6.49
C ARG A 124 29.45 46.45 7.54
N ALA A 125 30.27 45.41 7.65
CA ALA A 125 31.39 45.37 8.60
C ALA A 125 32.46 46.42 8.26
N VAL A 126 32.77 46.61 6.97
CA VAL A 126 33.67 47.66 6.48
C VAL A 126 33.08 49.04 6.74
N SER A 127 31.82 49.28 6.39
CA SER A 127 31.16 50.56 6.64
C SER A 127 31.18 50.94 8.13
N LYS A 128 30.90 50.00 9.05
CA LYS A 128 30.98 50.25 10.49
C LYS A 128 32.41 50.49 10.99
N LEU A 129 33.41 49.78 10.44
CA LEU A 129 34.82 49.99 10.80
C LEU A 129 35.30 51.40 10.39
N LEU A 130 34.78 51.93 9.27
CA LEU A 130 35.14 53.25 8.76
C LEU A 130 34.41 54.39 9.47
N THR A 131 33.20 54.18 9.98
CA THR A 131 32.39 55.24 10.60
C THR A 131 32.61 55.43 12.10
N ASN A 132 33.36 54.55 12.78
CA ASN A 132 33.73 54.60 14.21
C ASN A 132 32.60 54.91 15.24
N ASP A 133 31.34 54.82 14.83
CA ASP A 133 30.18 55.07 15.69
C ASP A 133 29.68 53.78 16.34
N GLY A 134 29.88 53.69 17.65
CA GLY A 134 29.17 52.78 18.55
C GLY A 134 27.70 53.17 18.75
N ALA A 135 26.98 53.45 17.65
CA ALA A 135 25.57 53.79 17.70
C ALA A 135 24.69 52.52 17.77
N GLN A 136 23.81 52.54 18.76
CA GLN A 136 22.83 51.53 19.14
C GLN A 136 21.89 51.14 18.00
N GLU A 137 21.29 49.96 18.18
CA GLU A 137 20.35 49.29 17.30
C GLU A 137 19.18 50.17 16.84
N GLU A 138 19.14 50.47 15.54
CA GLU A 138 17.90 50.68 14.81
C GLU A 138 17.96 49.88 13.51
N ASP A 139 17.58 48.60 13.56
CA ASP A 139 16.89 47.94 12.42
C ASP A 139 16.17 46.66 12.87
N GLU A 140 15.00 46.85 13.48
CA GLU A 140 14.01 45.81 13.82
C GLU A 140 13.36 45.12 12.60
N SER A 141 13.83 45.32 11.36
CA SER A 141 13.12 44.82 10.16
C SER A 141 13.66 43.51 9.56
N GLY A 142 14.72 42.93 10.15
CA GLY A 142 15.36 41.69 9.67
C GLY A 142 14.87 40.38 10.29
N LEU A 143 13.75 40.38 11.04
CA LEU A 143 13.28 39.19 11.75
C LEU A 143 13.05 38.01 10.80
N HIS A 144 13.62 36.86 11.19
CA HIS A 144 13.32 35.52 10.70
C HIS A 144 11.83 35.32 10.38
N ARG A 145 11.40 35.46 9.12
CA ARG A 145 9.99 35.25 8.75
C ARG A 145 9.70 33.77 8.48
N ALA A 146 8.57 33.31 9.01
CA ALA A 146 7.99 32.02 8.66
C ALA A 146 7.65 31.97 7.16
N PRO A 147 7.58 30.78 6.54
CA PRO A 147 7.00 30.64 5.21
C PRO A 147 5.60 31.25 5.16
N ASP A 148 5.32 32.01 4.10
CA ASP A 148 4.00 32.64 3.93
C ASP A 148 2.88 31.57 3.79
N VAL A 149 1.70 31.86 4.32
CA VAL A 149 0.54 30.95 4.28
C VAL A 149 0.17 30.60 2.84
N ALA A 150 0.20 31.56 1.92
CA ALA A 150 -0.12 31.29 0.52
C ALA A 150 0.88 30.32 -0.13
N MET A 151 2.14 30.43 0.26
CA MET A 151 3.22 29.55 -0.19
C MET A 151 3.07 28.12 0.36
N ILE A 152 2.77 27.97 1.65
CA ILE A 152 2.50 26.67 2.28
C ILE A 152 1.33 25.99 1.56
N MET A 153 0.26 26.73 1.28
CA MET A 153 -0.91 26.24 0.55
C MET A 153 -0.58 25.81 -0.88
N ASP A 154 0.31 26.52 -1.58
CA ASP A 154 0.75 26.13 -2.93
C ASP A 154 1.60 24.85 -2.91
N VAL A 155 2.55 24.73 -1.98
CA VAL A 155 3.34 23.50 -1.80
C VAL A 155 2.41 22.31 -1.50
N TRP A 156 1.44 22.49 -0.61
CA TRP A 156 0.45 21.46 -0.28
C TRP A 156 -0.39 21.06 -1.51
N ARG A 157 -0.91 22.03 -2.28
CA ARG A 157 -1.66 21.75 -3.52
C ARG A 157 -0.82 21.02 -4.56
N LYS A 158 0.45 21.39 -4.74
CA LYS A 158 1.38 20.70 -5.64
C LYS A 158 1.69 19.27 -5.20
N PHE A 159 1.77 19.03 -3.90
CA PHE A 159 1.90 17.67 -3.37
C PHE A 159 0.69 16.80 -3.75
N LYS A 160 -0.53 17.34 -3.60
CA LYS A 160 -1.77 16.64 -3.99
C LYS A 160 -1.85 16.31 -5.48
N THR A 161 -1.28 17.14 -6.35
CA THR A 161 -1.23 16.85 -7.80
C THR A 161 -0.15 15.83 -8.18
N GLY A 162 0.58 15.28 -7.21
CA GLY A 162 1.63 14.28 -7.45
C GLY A 162 2.99 14.87 -7.80
N SER A 163 3.21 16.17 -7.55
CA SER A 163 4.49 16.82 -7.84
C SER A 163 5.56 16.35 -6.85
N SER A 164 6.70 15.87 -7.35
CA SER A 164 7.81 15.48 -6.48
C SER A 164 8.41 16.67 -5.74
N CYS A 165 9.05 16.44 -4.59
CA CYS A 165 9.74 17.51 -3.84
C CYS A 165 10.80 18.23 -4.68
N ARG A 166 11.39 17.55 -5.68
CA ARG A 166 12.34 18.12 -6.62
C ARG A 166 11.65 19.06 -7.60
N ALA A 167 10.54 18.63 -8.22
CA ALA A 167 9.76 19.48 -9.11
C ALA A 167 9.26 20.75 -8.42
N VAL A 168 8.89 20.68 -7.14
CA VAL A 168 8.50 21.85 -6.33
C VAL A 168 9.71 22.74 -6.01
N ALA A 169 10.88 22.16 -5.74
CA ALA A 169 12.10 22.92 -5.47
C ALA A 169 12.65 23.63 -6.73
N ASP A 170 12.53 22.98 -7.89
CA ASP A 170 13.02 23.50 -9.18
C ASP A 170 12.24 24.74 -9.65
N THR A 171 11.04 25.01 -9.07
CA THR A 171 10.34 26.28 -9.32
C THR A 171 11.00 27.47 -8.61
N GLY A 172 12.08 27.26 -7.84
CA GLY A 172 12.84 28.30 -7.16
C GLY A 172 12.10 29.02 -6.02
N ALA A 173 10.86 28.63 -5.72
CA ALA A 173 9.96 29.39 -4.85
C ALA A 173 10.36 29.28 -3.38
N PHE A 174 10.62 28.07 -2.88
CA PHE A 174 10.90 27.79 -1.44
C PHE A 174 12.37 27.43 -1.14
N GLY A 175 13.20 27.40 -2.18
CA GLY A 175 14.58 26.91 -2.12
C GLY A 175 14.70 25.40 -2.35
N GLY A 176 15.84 24.82 -1.96
CA GLY A 176 16.20 23.45 -2.29
C GLY A 176 15.29 22.36 -1.70
N ARG A 177 15.33 21.17 -2.30
CA ARG A 177 14.52 19.98 -1.96
C ARG A 177 14.37 19.70 -0.46
N HIS A 178 15.44 19.82 0.33
CA HIS A 178 15.40 19.54 1.77
C HIS A 178 14.51 20.51 2.56
N LYS A 179 14.33 21.76 2.09
CA LYS A 179 13.40 22.70 2.70
C LYS A 179 11.96 22.27 2.44
N VAL A 180 11.65 21.87 1.21
CA VAL A 180 10.33 21.33 0.84
C VAL A 180 9.97 20.10 1.68
N GLU A 181 10.92 19.17 1.87
CA GLU A 181 10.72 17.99 2.72
C GLU A 181 10.45 18.36 4.19
N ARG A 182 11.17 19.34 4.76
CA ARG A 182 10.89 19.86 6.11
C ARG A 182 9.53 20.52 6.22
N LEU A 183 9.11 21.24 5.18
CA LEU A 183 7.81 21.89 5.16
C LEU A 183 6.67 20.87 5.09
N HIS A 184 6.84 19.79 4.33
CA HIS A 184 5.88 18.67 4.36
C HIS A 184 5.73 18.10 5.78
N SER A 185 6.83 17.93 6.53
CA SER A 185 6.72 17.48 7.93
C SER A 185 6.02 18.52 8.82
N CYS A 186 6.25 19.82 8.63
CA CYS A 186 5.52 20.86 9.38
C CYS A 186 4.02 20.84 9.09
N ILE A 187 3.63 20.68 7.81
CA ILE A 187 2.23 20.55 7.41
C ILE A 187 1.63 19.26 7.99
N GLY A 188 2.35 18.14 7.91
CA GLY A 188 1.90 16.85 8.45
C GLY A 188 1.63 16.89 9.95
N ASN A 189 2.54 17.51 10.72
CA ASN A 189 2.35 17.72 12.16
C ASN A 189 1.18 18.67 12.46
N ALA A 190 1.03 19.76 11.70
CA ALA A 190 -0.10 20.68 11.84
C ALA A 190 -1.44 19.99 11.53
N CYS A 191 -1.48 19.11 10.53
CA CYS A 191 -2.64 18.27 10.25
C CYS A 191 -2.94 17.33 11.43
N LEU A 192 -1.91 16.70 12.02
CA LEU A 192 -2.08 15.80 13.17
C LEU A 192 -2.69 16.53 14.37
N GLU A 193 -2.15 17.68 14.75
CA GLU A 193 -2.67 18.50 15.86
C GLU A 193 -4.13 18.90 15.59
N ALA A 194 -4.41 19.43 14.40
CA ALA A 194 -5.75 19.85 14.06
C ALA A 194 -6.74 18.67 13.88
N ASP A 195 -6.28 17.47 13.54
CA ASP A 195 -7.11 16.25 13.51
C ASP A 195 -7.45 15.82 14.95
N ARG A 196 -6.46 15.79 15.86
CA ARG A 196 -6.66 15.45 17.27
C ARG A 196 -7.68 16.36 17.93
N ASP A 197 -7.48 17.67 17.79
CA ASP A 197 -8.36 18.69 18.38
C ASP A 197 -9.79 18.52 17.86
N ALA A 198 -9.97 18.36 16.55
CA ALA A 198 -11.27 18.18 15.95
C ALA A 198 -11.98 16.91 16.46
N LEU A 199 -11.26 15.80 16.54
CA LEU A 199 -11.82 14.50 16.98
C LEU A 199 -12.25 14.49 18.45
N THR A 200 -11.76 15.42 19.30
CA THR A 200 -12.31 15.57 20.66
C THR A 200 -13.80 15.96 20.65
N THR A 201 -14.22 16.75 19.66
CA THR A 201 -15.58 17.27 19.52
C THR A 201 -16.42 16.52 18.49
N ALA A 202 -15.89 15.43 17.92
CA ALA A 202 -16.61 14.64 16.92
C ALA A 202 -17.92 14.07 17.50
N ARG A 203 -18.98 14.14 16.69
CA ARG A 203 -20.29 13.54 16.95
C ARG A 203 -20.26 12.05 16.62
N VAL A 204 -19.72 11.72 15.45
CA VAL A 204 -19.65 10.37 14.89
C VAL A 204 -18.34 10.25 14.11
N ILE A 205 -17.69 9.09 14.21
CA ILE A 205 -16.47 8.73 13.48
C ILE A 205 -16.73 7.44 12.69
N ALA A 206 -16.24 7.40 11.46
CA ALA A 206 -16.06 6.20 10.67
C ALA A 206 -14.58 5.94 10.43
N ILE A 207 -14.21 4.65 10.42
CA ILE A 207 -12.84 4.18 10.18
C ILE A 207 -12.79 3.39 8.88
N HIS A 208 -11.74 3.62 8.10
CA HIS A 208 -11.45 2.90 6.86
C HIS A 208 -10.06 2.27 6.94
N GLN A 209 -9.97 0.95 6.87
CA GLN A 209 -8.70 0.22 6.92
C GLN A 209 -8.42 -0.53 5.63
N ASP A 210 -7.15 -0.62 5.24
CA ASP A 210 -6.68 -1.40 4.09
C ASP A 210 -5.24 -1.88 4.35
N VAL A 211 -4.93 -3.11 3.95
CA VAL A 211 -3.58 -3.69 4.04
C VAL A 211 -2.98 -3.83 2.65
N ARG A 212 -1.86 -3.14 2.43
CA ARG A 212 -1.15 -3.21 1.15
C ARG A 212 0.33 -3.49 1.30
N ALA A 213 0.79 -4.57 0.67
CA ALA A 213 2.19 -4.99 0.69
C ALA A 213 2.77 -5.05 2.11
N GLY A 214 1.98 -5.58 3.05
CA GLY A 214 2.35 -5.67 4.47
C GLY A 214 2.32 -4.34 5.23
N VAL A 215 1.61 -3.31 4.72
CA VAL A 215 1.40 -2.04 5.41
C VAL A 215 -0.08 -1.83 5.67
N LEU A 216 -0.47 -1.75 6.93
CA LEU A 216 -1.83 -1.37 7.34
C LEU A 216 -1.93 0.16 7.37
N GLN A 217 -2.92 0.73 6.69
CA GLN A 217 -3.23 2.16 6.76
C GLN A 217 -4.66 2.35 7.25
N ILE A 218 -4.85 3.32 8.17
CA ILE A 218 -6.16 3.65 8.74
C ILE A 218 -6.49 5.12 8.51
N ARG A 219 -7.59 5.36 7.79
CA ARG A 219 -8.19 6.67 7.59
C ARG A 219 -9.44 6.82 8.47
N PHE A 220 -9.87 8.06 8.65
CA PHE A 220 -11.14 8.36 9.27
C PHE A 220 -11.93 9.41 8.48
N SER A 221 -13.25 9.37 8.64
CA SER A 221 -14.17 10.47 8.39
C SER A 221 -14.99 10.74 9.65
N ALA A 222 -15.31 12.00 9.91
CA ALA A 222 -16.01 12.38 11.12
C ALA A 222 -16.92 13.58 10.88
N THR A 223 -18.06 13.59 11.56
CA THR A 223 -18.92 14.78 11.65
C THR A 223 -18.59 15.53 12.93
N LEU A 224 -18.25 16.80 12.80
CA LEU A 224 -17.89 17.65 13.94
C LEU A 224 -19.13 18.30 14.57
N ALA A 225 -18.91 18.99 15.70
CA ALA A 225 -19.98 19.67 16.43
C ALA A 225 -20.73 20.72 15.58
N ASP A 226 -20.04 21.36 14.63
CA ASP A 226 -20.53 22.39 13.72
C ASP A 226 -21.14 21.86 12.40
N TRP A 227 -21.36 20.54 12.33
CA TRP A 227 -21.86 19.82 11.14
C TRP A 227 -20.89 19.76 9.96
N SER A 228 -19.65 20.23 10.11
CA SER A 228 -18.63 20.02 9.09
C SER A 228 -18.16 18.56 9.07
N CYS A 229 -17.83 18.08 7.87
CA CYS A 229 -17.21 16.76 7.68
C CYS A 229 -15.69 16.92 7.61
N LEU A 230 -14.98 16.19 8.48
CA LEU A 230 -13.53 16.10 8.48
C LEU A 230 -13.11 14.73 7.99
N ARG A 231 -12.14 14.69 7.07
CA ARG A 231 -11.46 13.47 6.65
C ARG A 231 -9.97 13.60 6.93
N GLY A 232 -9.38 12.54 7.47
CA GLY A 232 -7.98 12.53 7.85
C GLY A 232 -7.38 11.14 7.91
N LEU A 233 -6.18 11.09 8.50
CA LEU A 233 -5.40 9.87 8.66
C LEU A 233 -5.19 9.60 10.15
N LEU A 234 -5.53 8.40 10.62
CA LEU A 234 -5.13 7.96 11.95
C LEU A 234 -3.64 7.57 11.93
N GLY A 235 -3.25 6.75 10.95
CA GLY A 235 -1.83 6.47 10.68
C GLY A 235 -1.62 5.19 9.89
N LEU A 236 -0.39 4.68 9.94
CA LEU A 236 0.02 3.42 9.32
C LEU A 236 0.92 2.57 10.22
N ASP A 237 0.92 1.27 9.98
CA ASP A 237 1.84 0.29 10.55
C ASP A 237 2.50 -0.51 9.43
N CYS A 238 3.84 -0.55 9.41
CA CYS A 238 4.63 -1.23 8.38
C CYS A 238 4.93 -2.70 8.71
N THR A 239 4.52 -3.16 9.89
CA THR A 239 4.71 -4.54 10.35
C THR A 239 3.44 -5.01 11.07
N PRO A 240 2.28 -5.03 10.38
CA PRO A 240 1.02 -5.35 11.01
C PRO A 240 0.82 -6.85 11.24
N GLY A 241 1.70 -7.72 10.70
CA GLY A 241 1.51 -9.17 10.71
C GLY A 241 0.59 -9.65 9.58
N THR A 242 0.17 -10.91 9.64
CA THR A 242 -0.70 -11.53 8.61
C THR A 242 -1.97 -12.15 9.17
N LYS A 243 -2.14 -12.16 10.50
CA LYS A 243 -3.33 -12.71 11.15
C LYS A 243 -4.26 -11.59 11.59
N SER A 244 -5.54 -11.90 11.73
CA SER A 244 -6.55 -10.95 12.18
C SER A 244 -6.23 -10.34 13.56
N GLU A 245 -5.64 -11.13 14.46
CA GLU A 245 -5.20 -10.67 15.78
C GLU A 245 -4.02 -9.67 15.66
N ASP A 246 -3.11 -9.91 14.71
CA ASP A 246 -1.97 -9.00 14.47
C ASP A 246 -2.48 -7.65 13.92
N LEU A 247 -3.46 -7.69 13.00
CA LEU A 247 -4.12 -6.50 12.45
C LEU A 247 -4.87 -5.71 13.53
N GLN A 248 -5.56 -6.40 14.45
CA GLN A 248 -6.20 -5.76 15.60
C GLN A 248 -5.17 -5.03 16.47
N GLU A 249 -4.06 -5.69 16.81
CA GLU A 249 -2.98 -5.08 17.60
C GLU A 249 -2.32 -3.91 16.85
N ALA A 250 -2.16 -4.01 15.53
CA ALA A 250 -1.65 -2.93 14.70
C ALA A 250 -2.58 -1.70 14.70
N THR A 251 -3.90 -1.90 14.65
CA THR A 251 -4.90 -0.83 14.80
C THR A 251 -4.76 -0.12 16.15
N VAL A 252 -4.57 -0.88 17.24
CA VAL A 252 -4.32 -0.32 18.59
C VAL A 252 -3.02 0.50 18.62
N ARG A 253 -1.94 0.00 18.02
CA ARG A 253 -0.66 0.74 17.93
C ARG A 253 -0.77 2.01 17.10
N ILE A 254 -1.54 2.00 16.01
CA ILE A 254 -1.80 3.19 15.19
C ILE A 254 -2.54 4.24 16.02
N LEU A 255 -3.62 3.85 16.71
CA LEU A 255 -4.41 4.77 17.53
C LEU A 255 -3.62 5.31 18.73
N SER A 256 -2.83 4.47 19.41
CA SER A 256 -1.98 4.91 20.52
C SER A 256 -0.96 5.97 20.08
N ARG A 257 -0.33 5.77 18.90
CA ARG A 257 0.56 6.76 18.29
C ARG A 257 -0.19 8.01 17.84
N PHE A 258 -1.38 7.85 17.26
CA PHE A 258 -2.23 8.97 16.89
C PHE A 258 -2.61 9.80 18.10
N CYS A 259 -2.93 9.21 19.25
CA CYS A 259 -3.28 9.97 20.46
C CYS A 259 -2.04 10.50 21.22
N GLY A 260 -0.83 10.02 20.91
CA GLY A 260 0.39 10.46 21.59
C GLY A 260 0.39 10.16 23.10
N GLY A 261 -0.33 9.11 23.52
CA GLY A 261 -0.52 8.78 24.93
C GLY A 261 -1.76 9.42 25.60
N ASP A 262 -2.52 10.27 24.90
CA ASP A 262 -3.76 10.82 25.43
C ASP A 262 -4.87 9.75 25.50
N LEU A 263 -5.05 9.18 26.69
CA LEU A 263 -6.06 8.17 26.97
C LEU A 263 -7.49 8.71 26.84
N ARG A 264 -7.73 10.00 27.08
CA ARG A 264 -9.07 10.60 26.95
C ARG A 264 -9.46 10.70 25.50
N LEU A 265 -8.55 11.17 24.64
CA LEU A 265 -8.79 11.19 23.19
C LEU A 265 -8.98 9.77 22.65
N MET A 266 -8.17 8.80 23.11
CA MET A 266 -8.32 7.40 22.70
C MET A 266 -9.69 6.82 23.08
N ALA A 267 -10.13 7.04 24.33
CA ALA A 267 -11.46 6.62 24.79
C ALA A 267 -12.57 7.33 23.99
N ARG A 268 -12.41 8.63 23.70
CA ARG A 268 -13.37 9.40 22.90
C ARG A 268 -13.50 8.88 21.48
N ILE A 269 -12.38 8.61 20.81
CA ILE A 269 -12.39 8.01 19.46
C ILE A 269 -13.05 6.63 19.53
N SER A 270 -12.66 5.80 20.50
CA SER A 270 -13.24 4.48 20.72
C SER A 270 -14.77 4.52 20.86
N GLU A 271 -15.29 5.46 21.66
CA GLU A 271 -16.71 5.66 21.89
C GLU A 271 -17.45 6.17 20.64
N LYS A 272 -16.84 7.05 19.84
CA LYS A 272 -17.50 7.71 18.70
C LYS A 272 -17.39 6.97 17.37
N VAL A 273 -16.60 5.90 17.31
CA VAL A 273 -16.54 5.04 16.12
C VAL A 273 -17.80 4.19 16.03
N GLU A 274 -18.61 4.44 15.01
CA GLU A 274 -19.86 3.73 14.77
C GLU A 274 -19.88 2.95 13.46
N MET A 275 -18.93 3.24 12.55
CA MET A 275 -18.79 2.54 11.29
C MET A 275 -17.34 2.17 11.06
N ILE A 276 -17.12 0.95 10.56
CA ILE A 276 -15.81 0.50 10.09
C ILE A 276 -15.95 -0.20 8.74
N ASP A 277 -15.02 0.07 7.83
CA ASP A 277 -14.89 -0.67 6.57
C ASP A 277 -13.46 -1.21 6.38
N ALA A 278 -13.39 -2.29 5.60
CA ALA A 278 -12.16 -2.97 5.21
C ALA A 278 -12.37 -3.72 3.88
N ASP A 279 -11.27 -4.19 3.27
CA ASP A 279 -11.36 -5.07 2.10
C ASP A 279 -12.10 -6.36 2.48
N GLY A 280 -12.72 -7.00 1.49
CA GLY A 280 -13.41 -8.27 1.62
C GLY A 280 -12.51 -9.47 1.91
N ALA A 281 -11.21 -9.28 2.19
CA ALA A 281 -10.29 -10.33 2.61
C ALA A 281 -10.71 -10.92 3.96
N SER A 282 -10.65 -12.25 4.09
CA SER A 282 -11.24 -12.95 5.24
C SER A 282 -10.62 -12.58 6.59
N ASP A 283 -9.31 -12.31 6.60
CA ASP A 283 -8.53 -11.88 7.76
C ASP A 283 -8.86 -10.45 8.18
N GLU A 284 -9.05 -9.54 7.21
CA GLU A 284 -9.52 -8.18 7.47
C GLU A 284 -10.96 -8.15 8.00
N GLN A 285 -11.87 -8.90 7.38
CA GLN A 285 -13.26 -9.02 7.84
C GLN A 285 -13.36 -9.62 9.25
N ARG A 286 -12.53 -10.62 9.57
CA ARG A 286 -12.44 -11.15 10.93
C ARG A 286 -11.85 -10.13 11.91
N THR A 287 -10.91 -9.29 11.48
CA THR A 287 -10.39 -8.18 12.29
C THR A 287 -11.50 -7.21 12.69
N LEU A 288 -12.43 -6.90 11.77
CA LEU A 288 -13.60 -6.06 12.08
C LEU A 288 -14.47 -6.67 13.19
N ASN A 289 -14.66 -8.00 13.18
CA ASN A 289 -15.41 -8.70 14.24
C ASN A 289 -14.69 -8.65 15.60
N LEU A 290 -13.35 -8.74 15.60
CA LEU A 290 -12.54 -8.62 16.82
C LEU A 290 -12.60 -7.20 17.39
N LEU A 291 -12.49 -6.19 16.54
CA LEU A 291 -12.56 -4.78 16.93
C LEU A 291 -13.94 -4.41 17.51
N SER A 292 -15.01 -5.03 17.00
CA SER A 292 -16.39 -4.82 17.48
C SER A 292 -16.80 -5.72 18.66
N GLY A 293 -15.92 -6.62 19.12
CA GLY A 293 -16.20 -7.54 20.23
C GLY A 293 -17.23 -8.64 19.99
N ARG A 294 -17.63 -8.89 18.74
CA ARG A 294 -18.61 -9.93 18.41
C ARG A 294 -17.99 -11.32 18.24
N ALA A 295 -16.66 -11.42 18.31
CA ALA A 295 -15.91 -12.64 18.02
C ALA A 295 -15.67 -13.56 19.24
N GLY A 296 -16.48 -13.49 20.30
CA GLY A 296 -16.33 -14.36 21.49
C GLY A 296 -15.00 -14.24 22.25
N ALA A 297 -14.13 -13.30 21.85
CA ALA A 297 -12.79 -13.14 22.40
C ALA A 297 -12.83 -12.39 23.74
N VAL A 298 -12.18 -12.97 24.74
CA VAL A 298 -11.96 -12.47 26.12
C VAL A 298 -11.14 -11.15 26.17
N ARG A 299 -10.84 -10.52 25.03
CA ARG A 299 -10.09 -9.25 24.95
C ARG A 299 -11.07 -8.07 24.84
N SER A 300 -10.78 -6.98 25.55
CA SER A 300 -11.58 -5.75 25.60
C SER A 300 -12.02 -5.26 24.22
N THR A 301 -13.33 -5.05 24.04
CA THR A 301 -13.95 -4.37 22.90
C THR A 301 -13.27 -3.03 22.63
N MET A 302 -12.68 -2.86 21.44
CA MET A 302 -12.01 -1.60 21.10
C MET A 302 -13.01 -0.52 20.68
N PHE A 303 -14.03 -0.88 19.91
CA PHE A 303 -15.06 0.05 19.44
C PHE A 303 -16.44 -0.50 19.84
N PRO A 304 -16.93 -0.17 21.05
CA PRO A 304 -18.15 -0.76 21.59
C PRO A 304 -19.42 -0.32 20.83
N ASN A 305 -19.37 0.81 20.12
CA ASN A 305 -20.54 1.42 19.47
C ASN A 305 -20.61 1.18 17.96
N ILE A 306 -19.85 0.22 17.41
CA ILE A 306 -19.96 -0.14 15.99
C ILE A 306 -21.39 -0.63 15.69
N ARG A 307 -22.06 0.10 14.79
CA ARG A 307 -23.39 -0.24 14.24
C ARG A 307 -23.26 -0.82 12.84
N ILE A 308 -22.42 -0.21 12.01
CA ILE A 308 -22.29 -0.56 10.60
C ILE A 308 -20.90 -1.12 10.31
N ARG A 309 -20.87 -2.28 9.65
CA ARG A 309 -19.66 -2.85 9.07
C ARG A 309 -19.88 -2.91 7.57
N VAL A 310 -19.07 -2.18 6.82
CA VAL A 310 -19.20 -2.13 5.38
C VAL A 310 -18.11 -3.00 4.78
N ARG A 311 -18.50 -3.96 3.94
CA ARG A 311 -17.57 -4.61 3.02
C ARG A 311 -17.34 -3.64 1.88
N ASP A 312 -16.07 -3.26 1.62
CA ASP A 312 -15.78 -2.09 0.79
C ASP A 312 -16.60 -2.07 -0.52
N PRO A 313 -17.49 -1.07 -0.69
CA PRO A 313 -18.32 -0.90 -1.88
C PRO A 313 -17.50 -0.73 -3.15
N THR A 314 -16.31 -0.14 -3.07
CA THR A 314 -15.45 0.02 -4.24
C THR A 314 -14.85 -1.32 -4.65
N HIS A 315 -14.48 -2.20 -3.71
CA HIS A 315 -14.11 -3.59 -3.96
C HIS A 315 -15.27 -4.41 -4.52
N CYS A 316 -16.51 -4.17 -4.07
CA CYS A 316 -17.71 -4.76 -4.65
C CYS A 316 -17.91 -4.31 -6.10
N ALA A 317 -17.76 -3.02 -6.42
CA ALA A 317 -17.80 -2.50 -7.78
C ALA A 317 -16.76 -3.17 -8.69
N ARG A 318 -15.63 -3.64 -8.14
CA ARG A 318 -14.61 -4.40 -8.90
C ARG A 318 -15.10 -5.72 -9.41
N ARG A 319 -15.82 -6.43 -8.54
CA ARG A 319 -16.35 -7.76 -8.84
C ARG A 319 -17.47 -7.68 -9.88
N LEU A 320 -18.11 -6.52 -10.07
CA LEU A 320 -19.14 -6.32 -11.09
C LEU A 320 -18.62 -6.51 -12.52
N SER A 321 -17.36 -6.17 -12.81
CA SER A 321 -16.76 -6.45 -14.11
C SER A 321 -15.89 -7.69 -14.09
N ALA A 322 -14.97 -7.80 -13.11
CA ALA A 322 -13.92 -8.80 -13.15
C ALA A 322 -14.41 -10.25 -12.99
N ASN A 323 -15.43 -10.49 -12.16
CA ASN A 323 -15.94 -11.84 -11.94
C ASN A 323 -16.73 -12.33 -13.16
N PRO A 324 -17.70 -11.57 -13.70
CA PRO A 324 -18.35 -11.97 -14.95
C PRO A 324 -17.39 -12.20 -16.12
N TRP A 325 -16.30 -11.43 -16.23
CA TRP A 325 -15.25 -11.71 -17.24
C TRP A 325 -14.53 -13.04 -17.03
N ALA A 326 -14.33 -13.45 -15.77
CA ALA A 326 -13.62 -14.67 -15.43
C ALA A 326 -14.49 -15.92 -15.60
N VAL A 327 -15.80 -15.78 -15.45
CA VAL A 327 -16.77 -16.88 -15.55
C VAL A 327 -16.97 -17.31 -17.01
N ASP A 328 -17.11 -16.36 -17.94
CA ASP A 328 -17.15 -16.69 -19.37
C ASP A 328 -15.73 -17.03 -19.88
N PRO A 329 -15.47 -18.26 -20.36
CA PRO A 329 -14.13 -18.67 -20.78
C PRO A 329 -13.57 -17.82 -21.93
N TYR A 330 -14.42 -17.37 -22.85
CA TYR A 330 -14.01 -16.57 -24.01
C TYR A 330 -13.65 -15.14 -23.58
N LEU A 331 -14.45 -14.52 -22.70
CA LEU A 331 -14.13 -13.20 -22.14
C LEU A 331 -12.83 -13.25 -21.33
N SER A 332 -12.67 -14.30 -20.52
CA SER A 332 -11.48 -14.53 -19.69
C SER A 332 -10.23 -14.69 -20.57
N GLN A 333 -10.30 -15.54 -21.59
CA GLN A 333 -9.20 -15.77 -22.52
C GLN A 333 -8.86 -14.51 -23.31
N THR A 334 -9.86 -13.77 -23.80
CA THR A 334 -9.67 -12.49 -24.49
C THR A 334 -8.94 -11.49 -23.59
N PHE A 335 -9.42 -11.31 -22.35
CA PHE A 335 -8.78 -10.41 -21.40
C PHE A 335 -7.34 -10.83 -21.09
N LEU A 336 -7.08 -12.11 -20.87
CA LEU A 336 -5.74 -12.63 -20.59
C LEU A 336 -4.80 -12.49 -21.79
N PHE A 337 -5.27 -12.76 -23.00
CA PHE A 337 -4.46 -12.66 -24.22
C PHE A 337 -3.95 -11.23 -24.47
N TYR A 338 -4.82 -10.23 -24.32
CA TYR A 338 -4.48 -8.84 -24.64
C TYR A 338 -3.91 -8.04 -23.46
N ILE A 339 -4.41 -8.28 -22.24
CA ILE A 339 -4.16 -7.39 -21.09
C ILE A 339 -3.55 -8.15 -19.91
N GLY A 340 -4.20 -9.21 -19.44
CA GLY A 340 -3.95 -9.81 -18.13
C GLY A 340 -2.83 -10.84 -18.07
N GLY A 341 -2.51 -11.48 -19.20
CA GLY A 341 -1.56 -12.58 -19.28
C GLY A 341 -0.11 -12.12 -19.30
N ALA A 342 0.78 -12.93 -18.73
CA ALA A 342 2.23 -12.67 -18.72
C ALA A 342 2.87 -12.67 -20.12
N GLU A 343 2.16 -13.24 -21.11
CA GLU A 343 2.56 -13.24 -22.52
C GLU A 343 1.90 -12.11 -23.34
N SER A 344 0.96 -11.36 -22.76
CA SER A 344 0.28 -10.27 -23.46
C SER A 344 1.23 -9.15 -23.86
N MET A 345 0.92 -8.47 -24.97
CA MET A 345 1.68 -7.29 -25.41
C MET A 345 1.68 -6.17 -24.36
N THR A 346 0.61 -6.06 -23.59
CA THR A 346 0.51 -5.16 -22.44
C THR A 346 1.63 -5.44 -21.44
N HIS A 347 1.82 -6.70 -21.05
CA HIS A 347 2.84 -7.10 -20.08
C HIS A 347 4.26 -7.00 -20.67
N VAL A 348 4.44 -7.38 -21.95
CA VAL A 348 5.71 -7.27 -22.66
C VAL A 348 6.22 -5.83 -22.70
N ILE A 349 5.35 -4.87 -23.06
CA ILE A 349 5.69 -3.43 -23.06
C ILE A 349 5.86 -2.93 -21.62
N GLN A 350 4.96 -3.32 -20.71
CA GLN A 350 5.01 -2.87 -19.32
C GLN A 350 6.33 -3.24 -18.65
N HIS A 351 6.90 -4.42 -18.88
CA HIS A 351 8.06 -4.89 -18.12
C HIS A 351 9.41 -4.71 -18.81
N SER A 352 9.45 -4.11 -20.01
CA SER A 352 10.69 -3.89 -20.76
C SER A 352 10.95 -2.41 -21.03
N PRO A 353 11.94 -1.77 -20.36
CA PRO A 353 12.26 -0.36 -20.55
C PRO A 353 12.53 0.03 -22.01
N ASP A 354 13.23 -0.82 -22.76
CA ASP A 354 13.53 -0.58 -24.17
C ASP A 354 12.27 -0.61 -25.04
N LEU A 355 11.37 -1.57 -24.77
CA LEU A 355 10.13 -1.69 -25.55
C LEU A 355 9.14 -0.58 -25.22
N ARG A 356 9.22 0.02 -24.02
CA ARG A 356 8.50 1.26 -23.70
C ARG A 356 8.97 2.43 -24.57
N HIS A 357 10.25 2.47 -24.93
CA HIS A 357 10.77 3.48 -25.85
C HIS A 357 10.21 3.28 -27.26
N VAL A 358 10.34 2.07 -27.80
CA VAL A 358 9.81 1.71 -29.13
C VAL A 358 8.30 1.99 -29.21
N PHE A 359 7.55 1.56 -28.20
CA PHE A 359 6.13 1.84 -28.10
C PHE A 359 5.83 3.35 -28.08
N SER A 360 6.60 4.13 -27.32
CA SER A 360 6.42 5.59 -27.27
C SER A 360 6.70 6.25 -28.62
N GLU A 361 7.71 5.79 -29.37
CA GLU A 361 8.00 6.30 -30.72
C GLU A 361 6.84 6.00 -31.68
N ASN A 362 6.34 4.77 -31.66
CA ASN A 362 5.20 4.35 -32.47
C ASN A 362 3.91 5.08 -32.09
N THR A 363 3.71 5.41 -30.81
CA THR A 363 2.56 6.20 -30.36
C THR A 363 2.64 7.65 -30.85
N CYS A 364 3.85 8.19 -31.05
CA CYS A 364 4.06 9.55 -31.58
C CYS A 364 4.00 9.64 -33.11
N SER A 365 4.30 8.55 -33.82
CA SER A 365 4.43 8.53 -35.28
C SER A 365 3.16 8.11 -36.01
N VAL A 366 2.21 7.49 -35.32
CA VAL A 366 0.97 6.98 -35.91
C VAL A 366 -0.12 8.06 -35.87
N ASP A 367 -0.62 8.47 -37.03
CA ASP A 367 -1.88 9.20 -37.15
C ASP A 367 -3.06 8.22 -36.97
N SER A 368 -3.27 7.82 -35.71
CA SER A 368 -4.16 6.70 -35.35
C SER A 368 -5.64 7.05 -35.44
N GLY A 369 -5.98 8.29 -35.82
CA GLY A 369 -7.35 8.81 -35.66
C GLY A 369 -7.82 8.81 -34.20
N THR A 370 -6.89 8.63 -33.25
CA THR A 370 -7.19 8.54 -31.81
C THR A 370 -7.73 9.88 -31.30
N PRO A 371 -8.74 9.86 -30.42
CA PRO A 371 -9.29 11.09 -29.84
C PRO A 371 -8.36 11.74 -28.78
N LEU A 372 -7.19 11.14 -28.52
CA LEU A 372 -6.22 11.64 -27.56
C LEU A 372 -5.32 12.72 -28.18
N SER A 373 -5.06 13.80 -27.43
CA SER A 373 -4.14 14.85 -27.88
C SER A 373 -2.71 14.33 -28.05
N GLN A 374 -1.96 14.91 -29.00
CA GLN A 374 -0.53 14.65 -29.19
C GLN A 374 0.27 14.80 -27.90
N GLN A 375 -0.08 15.78 -27.05
CA GLN A 375 0.57 15.95 -25.75
C GLN A 375 0.37 14.74 -24.81
N THR A 376 -0.79 14.09 -24.88
CA THR A 376 -1.10 12.87 -24.10
C THR A 376 -0.33 11.67 -24.67
N LEU A 377 -0.33 11.51 -25.99
CA LEU A 377 0.43 10.47 -26.70
C LEU A 377 1.94 10.56 -26.41
N ASN A 378 2.52 11.77 -26.48
CA ASN A 378 3.93 12.04 -26.19
C ASN A 378 4.35 11.71 -24.75
N ARG A 379 3.39 11.54 -23.83
CA ARG A 379 3.64 11.14 -22.43
C ARG A 379 3.37 9.66 -22.18
N MET A 380 2.74 8.96 -23.12
CA MET A 380 2.43 7.55 -22.98
C MET A 380 3.70 6.73 -23.24
N ARG A 381 4.17 6.02 -22.21
CA ARG A 381 5.33 5.12 -22.29
C ARG A 381 4.92 3.64 -22.18
N CYS A 382 3.71 3.39 -21.69
CA CYS A 382 3.12 2.06 -21.51
C CYS A 382 1.61 2.21 -21.31
N LEU A 383 0.92 1.08 -21.17
CA LEU A 383 -0.53 1.05 -20.95
C LEU A 383 -0.93 1.23 -19.48
N ASP A 384 0.05 1.45 -18.58
CA ASP A 384 -0.14 1.58 -17.11
C ASP A 384 -0.80 0.34 -16.47
N TYR A 385 -0.43 -0.86 -16.91
CA TYR A 385 -0.90 -2.11 -16.30
C TYR A 385 -0.37 -2.25 -14.88
N ALA A 386 -1.27 -2.57 -13.94
CA ALA A 386 -0.91 -2.99 -12.59
C ALA A 386 -1.81 -4.15 -12.16
N PRO A 387 -1.27 -5.32 -11.78
CA PRO A 387 -2.07 -6.51 -11.50
C PRO A 387 -2.89 -6.43 -10.21
N HIS A 388 -2.49 -5.56 -9.26
CA HIS A 388 -3.06 -5.48 -7.90
C HIS A 388 -4.02 -4.30 -7.68
N ARG A 389 -4.53 -3.63 -8.73
CA ARG A 389 -5.51 -2.55 -8.58
C ARG A 389 -6.62 -2.70 -9.62
N PHE A 390 -7.82 -2.24 -9.30
CA PHE A 390 -8.98 -2.33 -10.19
C PHE A 390 -8.95 -1.30 -11.32
N GLU A 391 -8.65 -0.03 -10.99
CA GLU A 391 -8.50 1.06 -11.96
C GLU A 391 -7.45 0.72 -13.05
N SER A 392 -6.46 -0.10 -12.70
CA SER A 392 -5.36 -0.49 -13.59
C SER A 392 -5.64 -1.69 -14.47
N LYS A 393 -6.86 -2.25 -14.49
CA LYS A 393 -7.28 -3.18 -15.57
C LYS A 393 -8.13 -2.47 -16.61
N CYS A 394 -9.06 -1.60 -16.19
CA CYS A 394 -9.83 -0.78 -17.11
C CYS A 394 -8.94 0.20 -17.88
N LYS A 395 -7.97 0.85 -17.22
CA LYS A 395 -7.07 1.80 -17.88
C LYS A 395 -6.23 1.19 -19.01
N PRO A 396 -5.48 0.08 -18.83
CA PRO A 396 -4.77 -0.53 -19.94
C PRO A 396 -5.72 -1.08 -20.99
N LEU A 397 -6.89 -1.59 -20.62
CA LEU A 397 -7.92 -2.05 -21.56
C LEU A 397 -8.42 -0.92 -22.47
N CYS A 398 -8.82 0.22 -21.90
CA CYS A 398 -9.21 1.42 -22.65
C CYS A 398 -8.07 1.94 -23.56
N ARG A 399 -6.85 2.04 -23.02
CA ARG A 399 -5.70 2.52 -23.79
C ARG A 399 -5.35 1.56 -24.92
N PHE A 400 -5.44 0.25 -24.69
CA PHE A 400 -5.16 -0.76 -25.70
C PHE A 400 -6.03 -0.54 -26.93
N VAL A 401 -7.34 -0.32 -26.74
CA VAL A 401 -8.27 -0.01 -27.83
C VAL A 401 -7.89 1.31 -28.52
N LEU A 402 -7.67 2.39 -27.75
CA LEU A 402 -7.41 3.72 -28.30
C LEU A 402 -6.08 3.87 -29.06
N VAL A 403 -5.11 2.98 -28.81
CA VAL A 403 -3.78 2.99 -29.44
C VAL A 403 -3.42 1.66 -30.08
N PHE A 404 -4.42 0.87 -30.48
CA PHE A 404 -4.23 -0.47 -31.04
C PHE A 404 -3.24 -0.48 -32.21
N GLU A 405 -3.34 0.48 -33.13
CA GLU A 405 -2.42 0.60 -34.28
C GLU A 405 -0.96 0.78 -33.82
N SER A 406 -0.72 1.56 -32.77
CA SER A 406 0.62 1.74 -32.21
C SER A 406 1.15 0.46 -31.57
N ILE A 407 0.28 -0.32 -30.93
CA ILE A 407 0.63 -1.62 -30.33
C ILE A 407 0.96 -2.63 -31.43
N TRP A 408 0.15 -2.69 -32.50
CA TRP A 408 0.37 -3.55 -33.66
C TRP A 408 1.73 -3.27 -34.31
N ARG A 409 2.04 -2.01 -34.62
CA ARG A 409 3.35 -1.62 -35.16
C ARG A 409 4.50 -1.98 -34.21
N THR A 410 4.31 -1.79 -32.91
CA THR A 410 5.30 -2.16 -31.90
C THR A 410 5.55 -3.67 -31.89
N ALA A 411 4.51 -4.50 -32.03
CA ALA A 411 4.68 -5.94 -32.14
C ALA A 411 5.49 -6.31 -33.39
N LEU A 412 5.18 -5.73 -34.55
CA LEU A 412 5.93 -5.94 -35.79
C LEU A 412 7.41 -5.51 -35.65
N ASP A 413 7.68 -4.35 -35.05
CA ASP A 413 9.03 -3.87 -34.76
C ASP A 413 9.80 -4.86 -33.86
N ILE A 414 9.16 -5.40 -32.82
CA ILE A 414 9.76 -6.38 -31.93
C ILE A 414 10.13 -7.65 -32.70
N MET A 415 9.24 -8.13 -33.56
CA MET A 415 9.48 -9.34 -34.35
C MET A 415 10.68 -9.19 -35.28
N VAL A 416 10.82 -8.02 -35.93
CA VAL A 416 11.92 -7.75 -36.85
C VAL A 416 13.22 -7.48 -36.10
N ARG A 417 13.20 -6.55 -35.13
CA ARG A 417 14.42 -6.05 -34.47
C ARG A 417 14.96 -6.99 -33.39
N ARG A 418 14.13 -7.89 -32.86
CA ARG A 418 14.50 -8.85 -31.80
C ARG A 418 14.24 -10.30 -32.21
N ALA A 419 14.39 -10.62 -33.49
CA ALA A 419 14.22 -11.98 -34.00
C ALA A 419 14.97 -13.01 -33.16
N GLY A 420 14.34 -14.16 -32.88
CA GLY A 420 14.92 -15.23 -32.06
C GLY A 420 14.87 -15.02 -30.54
N THR A 421 14.33 -13.89 -30.05
CA THR A 421 14.16 -13.63 -28.61
C THR A 421 12.74 -13.96 -28.12
N GLU A 422 12.61 -14.16 -26.80
CA GLU A 422 11.32 -14.42 -26.15
C GLU A 422 10.27 -13.30 -26.39
N PRO A 423 10.61 -11.98 -26.34
CA PRO A 423 9.67 -10.93 -26.75
C PRO A 423 9.19 -11.04 -28.20
N ALA A 424 10.04 -11.48 -29.13
CA ALA A 424 9.63 -11.68 -30.52
C ALA A 424 8.69 -12.86 -30.70
N ARG A 425 8.90 -13.97 -29.96
CA ARG A 425 7.96 -15.10 -29.92
C ARG A 425 6.58 -14.64 -29.42
N LYS A 426 6.54 -13.84 -28.35
CA LYS A 426 5.29 -13.30 -27.79
C LYS A 426 4.60 -12.31 -28.74
N ALA A 427 5.36 -11.42 -29.38
CA ALA A 427 4.84 -10.49 -30.38
C ALA A 427 4.28 -11.23 -31.61
N GLN A 428 4.95 -12.30 -32.04
CA GLN A 428 4.46 -13.17 -33.12
C GLN A 428 3.15 -13.86 -32.70
N ALA A 429 3.10 -14.47 -31.52
CA ALA A 429 1.89 -15.11 -31.00
C ALA A 429 0.72 -14.12 -30.90
N PHE A 430 0.98 -12.87 -30.51
CA PHE A 430 -0.02 -11.81 -30.49
C PHE A 430 -0.57 -11.50 -31.88
N VAL A 431 0.32 -11.24 -32.86
CA VAL A 431 -0.09 -10.90 -34.24
C VAL A 431 -0.80 -12.09 -34.92
N GLU A 432 -0.35 -13.32 -34.67
CA GLU A 432 -0.96 -14.53 -35.20
C GLU A 432 -2.29 -14.89 -34.52
N GLY A 433 -2.43 -14.63 -33.23
CA GLY A 433 -3.64 -14.93 -32.47
C GLY A 433 -4.72 -13.85 -32.52
N ALA A 434 -4.38 -12.58 -32.79
CA ALA A 434 -5.37 -11.50 -32.79
C ALA A 434 -6.34 -11.59 -33.97
N ASP A 435 -7.64 -11.53 -33.72
CA ASP A 435 -8.69 -11.57 -34.74
C ASP A 435 -9.76 -10.49 -34.52
N VAL A 436 -10.68 -10.37 -35.47
CA VAL A 436 -11.74 -9.35 -35.44
C VAL A 436 -12.68 -9.56 -34.24
N GLU A 437 -13.10 -10.81 -33.97
CA GLU A 437 -14.05 -11.12 -32.90
C GLU A 437 -13.47 -10.78 -31.52
N SER A 438 -12.23 -11.18 -31.25
CA SER A 438 -11.55 -10.95 -29.98
C SER A 438 -11.20 -9.48 -29.75
N LEU A 439 -10.91 -8.70 -30.79
CA LEU A 439 -10.69 -7.24 -30.69
C LEU A 439 -12.00 -6.47 -30.45
N LEU A 440 -13.09 -6.86 -31.09
CA LEU A 440 -14.42 -6.31 -30.81
C LEU A 440 -14.86 -6.66 -29.39
N GLN A 441 -14.67 -7.91 -28.98
CA GLN A 441 -14.94 -8.34 -27.61
C GLN A 441 -14.13 -7.51 -26.61
N LEU A 442 -12.84 -7.28 -26.86
CA LEU A 442 -11.98 -6.45 -26.01
C LEU A 442 -12.49 -5.01 -25.88
N ALA A 443 -13.04 -4.44 -26.96
CA ALA A 443 -13.61 -3.09 -26.95
C ALA A 443 -14.90 -3.01 -26.12
N LEU A 444 -15.78 -4.00 -26.23
CA LEU A 444 -16.97 -4.12 -25.38
C LEU A 444 -16.60 -4.26 -23.90
N LEU A 445 -15.56 -5.03 -23.57
CA LEU A 445 -15.02 -5.12 -22.21
C LEU A 445 -14.49 -3.76 -21.72
N ALA A 446 -13.90 -2.95 -22.61
CA ALA A 446 -13.42 -1.61 -22.28
C ALA A 446 -14.57 -0.66 -21.90
N ASP A 447 -15.67 -0.71 -22.66
CA ASP A 447 -16.88 0.07 -22.35
C ASP A 447 -17.54 -0.39 -21.04
N ALA A 448 -17.61 -1.71 -20.81
CA ALA A 448 -18.12 -2.28 -19.56
C ALA A 448 -17.29 -1.85 -18.35
N GLY A 449 -15.96 -1.94 -18.46
CA GLY A 449 -15.04 -1.51 -17.41
C GLY A 449 -15.17 -0.02 -17.07
N LEU A 450 -15.39 0.83 -18.09
CA LEU A 450 -15.60 2.27 -17.87
C LEU A 450 -16.90 2.57 -17.12
N GLN A 451 -17.99 1.83 -17.38
CA GLN A 451 -19.24 2.00 -16.63
C GLN A 451 -19.06 1.64 -15.16
N SER A 452 -18.35 0.56 -14.86
CA SER A 452 -18.11 0.14 -13.47
C SER A 452 -17.28 1.14 -12.66
N MET A 453 -16.41 1.93 -13.31
CA MET A 453 -15.64 2.99 -12.64
C MET A 453 -16.52 4.14 -12.10
N GLU A 454 -17.75 4.33 -12.60
CA GLU A 454 -18.64 5.39 -12.09
C GLU A 454 -19.08 5.14 -10.64
N LEU A 455 -19.03 3.87 -10.19
CA LEU A 455 -19.46 3.46 -8.85
C LEU A 455 -18.40 3.71 -7.76
N GLU A 456 -17.25 4.29 -8.11
CA GLU A 456 -16.15 4.57 -7.16
C GLU A 456 -16.37 5.85 -6.32
N SER A 457 -17.23 6.79 -6.76
CA SER A 457 -17.50 8.04 -6.02
C SER A 457 -18.66 7.86 -5.03
N TYR A 458 -18.38 7.96 -3.73
CA TYR A 458 -19.25 7.45 -2.68
C TYR A 458 -19.99 8.55 -1.89
N ASP A 459 -21.15 8.98 -2.39
CA ASP A 459 -22.20 9.60 -1.56
C ASP A 459 -23.27 8.54 -1.27
N PRO A 460 -23.47 8.11 0.00
CA PRO A 460 -24.49 7.14 0.37
C PRO A 460 -25.89 7.50 -0.13
N ALA A 461 -26.22 8.79 -0.19
CA ALA A 461 -27.51 9.26 -0.66
C ALA A 461 -27.70 9.07 -2.17
N LEU A 462 -26.62 9.21 -2.95
CA LEU A 462 -26.66 9.12 -4.41
C LEU A 462 -26.39 7.71 -4.93
N MET A 463 -25.98 6.78 -4.06
CA MET A 463 -25.58 5.44 -4.46
C MET A 463 -26.69 4.67 -5.16
N VAL A 464 -27.93 4.70 -4.65
CA VAL A 464 -29.03 3.93 -5.26
C VAL A 464 -29.30 4.43 -6.68
N GLU A 465 -29.23 5.74 -6.92
CA GLU A 465 -29.35 6.30 -8.26
C GLU A 465 -28.14 5.97 -9.14
N ALA A 466 -26.93 5.96 -8.60
CA ALA A 466 -25.72 5.57 -9.32
C ALA A 466 -25.76 4.09 -9.74
N LEU A 467 -26.16 3.18 -8.85
CA LEU A 467 -26.36 1.75 -9.13
C LEU A 467 -27.44 1.55 -10.18
N SER A 468 -28.58 2.22 -10.03
CA SER A 468 -29.66 2.12 -11.01
C SER A 468 -29.26 2.74 -12.36
N SER A 469 -28.41 3.77 -12.38
CA SER A 469 -27.89 4.38 -13.61
C SER A 469 -26.88 3.46 -14.29
N PHE A 470 -26.05 2.77 -13.51
CA PHE A 470 -25.13 1.76 -14.01
C PHE A 470 -25.89 0.62 -14.71
N VAL A 471 -26.90 0.03 -14.06
CA VAL A 471 -27.75 -1.03 -14.66
C VAL A 471 -28.40 -0.54 -15.95
N HIS A 472 -28.97 0.67 -15.94
CA HIS A 472 -29.58 1.25 -17.14
C HIS A 472 -28.57 1.49 -18.27
N ASN A 473 -27.36 1.96 -17.95
CA ASN A 473 -26.33 2.21 -18.96
C ASN A 473 -25.86 0.90 -19.62
N ILE A 474 -25.62 -0.16 -18.83
CA ILE A 474 -25.20 -1.45 -19.40
C ILE A 474 -26.32 -2.15 -20.17
N ASP A 475 -27.57 -1.94 -19.76
CA ASP A 475 -28.75 -2.37 -20.49
C ASP A 475 -28.83 -1.73 -21.88
N VAL A 476 -28.67 -0.40 -21.93
CA VAL A 476 -28.63 0.37 -23.17
C VAL A 476 -27.47 -0.04 -24.07
N LEU A 477 -26.27 -0.19 -23.50
CA LEU A 477 -25.09 -0.51 -24.30
C LEU A 477 -25.12 -1.92 -24.88
N PHE A 478 -25.52 -2.92 -24.10
CA PHE A 478 -25.29 -4.33 -24.46
C PHE A 478 -26.58 -5.13 -24.75
N VAL A 479 -27.71 -4.79 -24.13
CA VAL A 479 -28.98 -5.49 -24.40
C VAL A 479 -29.76 -4.78 -25.51
N HIS A 480 -29.67 -3.45 -25.58
CA HIS A 480 -30.17 -2.67 -26.71
C HIS A 480 -29.13 -2.49 -27.83
N GLU A 481 -27.93 -3.04 -27.65
CA GLU A 481 -26.83 -3.02 -28.61
C GLU A 481 -26.37 -1.61 -29.05
N ASP A 482 -26.65 -0.57 -28.28
CA ASP A 482 -26.26 0.79 -28.65
C ASP A 482 -24.72 0.97 -28.59
N ALA A 483 -23.95 0.04 -27.98
CA ALA A 483 -22.48 0.09 -27.93
C ALA A 483 -21.81 0.18 -29.31
N TRP A 484 -22.43 -0.30 -30.39
CA TRP A 484 -21.88 -0.20 -31.75
C TRP A 484 -21.62 1.24 -32.21
N TYR A 485 -22.37 2.19 -31.65
CA TYR A 485 -22.38 3.58 -32.10
C TYR A 485 -21.70 4.54 -31.14
N TYR A 486 -21.16 4.04 -30.02
CA TYR A 486 -20.52 4.88 -29.01
C TYR A 486 -19.29 4.21 -28.38
N GLY A 487 -18.34 5.03 -27.93
CA GLY A 487 -17.27 4.60 -27.04
C GLY A 487 -16.14 3.82 -27.69
N HIS A 488 -15.57 2.88 -26.93
CA HIS A 488 -14.42 2.10 -27.37
C HIS A 488 -14.82 1.14 -28.48
N THR A 489 -16.03 0.60 -28.43
CA THR A 489 -16.58 -0.31 -29.43
C THR A 489 -16.71 0.40 -30.79
N GLU A 490 -17.33 1.59 -30.83
CA GLU A 490 -17.39 2.42 -32.05
C GLU A 490 -15.99 2.72 -32.60
N PHE A 491 -15.06 3.10 -31.73
CA PHE A 491 -13.68 3.39 -32.13
C PHE A 491 -12.97 2.17 -32.71
N MET A 492 -13.13 0.99 -32.10
CA MET A 492 -12.53 -0.25 -32.57
C MET A 492 -13.14 -0.69 -33.91
N VAL A 493 -14.46 -0.54 -34.10
CA VAL A 493 -15.12 -0.79 -35.40
C VAL A 493 -14.47 0.04 -36.50
N LYS A 494 -14.33 1.36 -36.29
CA LYS A 494 -13.64 2.26 -37.25
C LYS A 494 -12.16 1.90 -37.45
N THR A 495 -11.51 1.42 -36.40
CA THR A 495 -10.11 0.97 -36.48
C THR A 495 -9.97 -0.27 -37.36
N LEU A 496 -10.88 -1.23 -37.21
CA LEU A 496 -10.90 -2.49 -37.95
C LEU A 496 -11.39 -2.35 -39.40
N GLU A 497 -11.92 -1.20 -39.81
CA GLU A 497 -12.12 -0.89 -41.23
C GLU A 497 -10.79 -0.75 -41.99
N LYS A 498 -9.68 -0.47 -41.28
CA LYS A 498 -8.32 -0.46 -41.83
C LYS A 498 -7.78 -1.89 -41.94
N GLU A 499 -6.96 -2.13 -42.97
CA GLU A 499 -6.26 -3.39 -43.16
C GLU A 499 -4.92 -3.41 -42.41
N PHE A 500 -4.77 -4.37 -41.51
CA PHE A 500 -3.52 -4.66 -40.80
C PHE A 500 -2.89 -5.90 -41.40
N VAL A 501 -1.86 -5.69 -42.22
CA VAL A 501 -1.19 -6.76 -42.95
C VAL A 501 0.03 -7.26 -42.18
N PHE A 502 0.14 -8.59 -42.07
CA PHE A 502 1.28 -9.28 -41.47
C PHE A 502 1.75 -10.42 -42.37
N ARG A 503 3.05 -10.52 -42.62
CA ARG A 503 3.67 -11.65 -43.32
C ARG A 503 4.23 -12.64 -42.30
N LYS A 504 3.74 -13.88 -42.34
CA LYS A 504 4.18 -14.97 -41.45
C LYS A 504 5.63 -15.38 -41.76
N PRO A 505 6.44 -15.71 -40.74
CA PRO A 505 7.71 -16.41 -40.95
C PRO A 505 7.44 -17.78 -41.61
N GLY A 506 7.96 -18.00 -42.83
CA GLY A 506 7.73 -19.23 -43.60
C GLY A 506 6.83 -19.10 -44.83
N GLY A 507 6.30 -17.90 -45.10
CA GLY A 507 5.46 -17.64 -46.28
C GLY A 507 3.97 -17.72 -45.95
N GLY A 508 3.23 -16.66 -46.29
CA GLY A 508 1.81 -16.49 -45.97
C GLY A 508 1.51 -15.08 -45.47
N VAL A 509 0.36 -14.54 -45.86
CA VAL A 509 -0.10 -13.20 -45.44
C VAL A 509 -1.34 -13.39 -44.56
N LYS A 510 -1.31 -12.83 -43.35
CA LYS A 510 -2.50 -12.62 -42.53
C LYS A 510 -2.95 -11.17 -42.72
N ILE A 511 -4.23 -10.99 -43.00
CA ILE A 511 -4.88 -9.69 -43.04
C ILE A 511 -5.85 -9.66 -41.85
N LEU A 512 -5.73 -8.64 -41.01
CA LEU A 512 -6.65 -8.36 -39.92
C LEU A 512 -7.39 -7.06 -40.25
N GLY A 513 -8.71 -7.05 -40.08
CA GLY A 513 -9.53 -5.89 -40.45
C GLY A 513 -9.73 -5.77 -41.96
N GLY A 514 -10.14 -4.58 -42.40
CA GLY A 514 -10.56 -4.26 -43.76
C GLY A 514 -12.07 -4.01 -43.87
N ARG A 515 -12.50 -3.37 -44.96
CA ARG A 515 -13.92 -3.12 -45.23
C ARG A 515 -14.69 -4.44 -45.32
N GLY A 516 -15.76 -4.56 -44.54
CA GLY A 516 -16.58 -5.78 -44.49
C GLY A 516 -15.97 -6.94 -43.67
N SER A 517 -14.85 -6.72 -42.96
CA SER A 517 -14.22 -7.75 -42.12
C SER A 517 -15.03 -8.13 -40.88
N ILE A 518 -15.99 -7.28 -40.48
CA ILE A 518 -16.88 -7.51 -39.35
C ILE A 518 -18.19 -8.11 -39.88
N SER A 519 -18.38 -9.41 -39.71
CA SER A 519 -19.65 -10.06 -40.06
C SER A 519 -20.73 -9.85 -38.98
N GLU A 520 -21.99 -9.96 -39.38
CA GLU A 520 -23.12 -9.88 -38.43
C GLU A 520 -23.09 -11.05 -37.43
N ASP A 521 -22.66 -12.26 -37.84
CA ASP A 521 -22.50 -13.39 -36.92
C ASP A 521 -21.49 -13.10 -35.81
N VAL A 522 -20.38 -12.43 -36.14
CA VAL A 522 -19.38 -12.01 -35.16
C VAL A 522 -19.99 -11.00 -34.18
N LYS A 523 -20.73 -10.00 -34.68
CA LYS A 523 -21.42 -9.02 -33.84
C LYS A 523 -22.41 -9.68 -32.89
N GLN A 524 -23.23 -10.59 -33.40
CA GLN A 524 -24.20 -11.32 -32.60
C GLN A 524 -23.53 -12.12 -31.49
N ARG A 525 -22.49 -12.92 -31.80
CA ARG A 525 -21.79 -13.73 -30.80
C ARG A 525 -21.15 -12.90 -29.69
N VAL A 526 -20.48 -11.79 -30.01
CA VAL A 526 -19.85 -10.95 -28.98
C VAL A 526 -20.89 -10.24 -28.12
N MET A 527 -22.05 -9.88 -28.70
CA MET A 527 -23.12 -9.21 -27.97
C MET A 527 -23.90 -10.19 -27.07
N GLN A 528 -24.14 -11.42 -27.53
CA GLN A 528 -24.71 -12.49 -26.70
C GLN A 528 -23.88 -12.74 -25.42
N ARG A 529 -22.54 -12.75 -25.53
CA ARG A 529 -21.66 -12.85 -24.36
C ARG A 529 -21.76 -11.62 -23.45
N MET A 530 -21.89 -10.43 -24.02
CA MET A 530 -22.11 -9.22 -23.23
C MET A 530 -23.49 -9.18 -22.56
N ALA A 531 -24.52 -9.78 -23.16
CA ALA A 531 -25.81 -9.96 -22.51
C ALA A 531 -25.69 -10.89 -21.29
N ASN A 532 -24.97 -12.02 -21.42
CA ASN A 532 -24.67 -12.90 -20.28
C ASN A 532 -23.88 -12.17 -19.19
N TRP A 533 -22.91 -11.33 -19.58
CA TRP A 533 -22.21 -10.44 -18.67
C TRP A 533 -23.16 -9.47 -17.95
N VAL A 534 -24.11 -8.83 -18.65
CA VAL A 534 -25.11 -7.92 -18.04
C VAL A 534 -25.96 -8.65 -17.01
N LYS A 535 -26.42 -9.88 -17.31
CA LYS A 535 -27.16 -10.71 -16.36
C LYS A 535 -26.34 -10.93 -15.08
N LEU A 536 -25.13 -11.44 -15.20
CA LEU A 536 -24.25 -11.71 -14.04
C LEU A 536 -23.89 -10.43 -13.26
N ALA A 537 -23.57 -9.34 -13.96
CA ALA A 537 -23.25 -8.07 -13.33
C ALA A 537 -24.44 -7.50 -12.55
N THR A 538 -25.65 -7.59 -13.11
CA THR A 538 -26.88 -7.10 -12.47
C THR A 538 -27.27 -7.98 -11.28
N SER A 539 -27.21 -9.31 -11.41
CA SER A 539 -27.44 -10.25 -10.30
C SER A 539 -26.44 -10.02 -9.17
N ARG A 540 -25.15 -9.87 -9.49
CA ARG A 540 -24.10 -9.61 -8.50
C ARG A 540 -24.31 -8.27 -7.80
N LEU A 541 -24.79 -7.25 -8.51
CA LEU A 541 -25.15 -5.96 -7.91
C LEU A 541 -26.26 -6.14 -6.88
N GLN A 542 -27.30 -6.93 -7.16
CA GLN A 542 -28.38 -7.21 -6.20
C GLN A 542 -27.87 -7.94 -4.96
N SER A 543 -26.96 -8.91 -5.11
CA SER A 543 -26.41 -9.67 -3.99
C SER A 543 -25.43 -8.87 -3.12
N GLU A 544 -24.59 -8.01 -3.71
CA GLU A 544 -23.56 -7.23 -3.01
C GLU A 544 -24.08 -5.88 -2.48
N PHE A 545 -25.07 -5.31 -3.18
CA PHE A 545 -25.77 -4.07 -2.83
C PHE A 545 -27.29 -4.31 -2.70
N PRO A 546 -27.74 -5.14 -1.74
CA PRO A 546 -29.15 -5.36 -1.52
C PRO A 546 -29.83 -4.12 -0.90
N HIS A 547 -31.07 -3.90 -1.31
CA HIS A 547 -31.92 -2.78 -0.89
C HIS A 547 -32.10 -2.67 0.63
N TYR A 548 -31.88 -3.75 1.38
CA TYR A 548 -32.00 -3.81 2.84
C TYR A 548 -30.75 -3.31 3.59
N GLN A 549 -29.65 -2.94 2.91
CA GLN A 549 -28.49 -2.36 3.58
C GLN A 549 -28.76 -0.94 4.10
N VAL A 550 -28.29 -0.65 5.32
CA VAL A 550 -28.45 0.67 5.95
C VAL A 550 -27.81 1.79 5.12
N MET A 551 -26.67 1.50 4.47
CA MET A 551 -26.01 2.48 3.60
C MET A 551 -26.89 2.95 2.44
N GLN A 552 -27.78 2.09 1.93
CA GLN A 552 -28.73 2.45 0.87
C GLN A 552 -29.94 3.23 1.40
N ALA A 553 -30.26 3.08 2.69
CA ALA A 553 -31.35 3.84 3.30
C ALA A 553 -31.04 5.36 3.34
N PHE A 554 -29.76 5.77 3.27
CA PHE A 554 -29.42 7.18 3.12
C PHE A 554 -29.91 7.81 1.82
N GLN A 555 -30.44 7.04 0.85
CA GLN A 555 -31.09 7.57 -0.34
C GLN A 555 -32.22 8.56 -0.05
N CYS A 556 -32.82 8.52 1.15
CA CYS A 556 -33.81 9.53 1.55
C CYS A 556 -33.23 10.95 1.52
N PHE A 557 -31.92 11.12 1.75
CA PHE A 557 -31.23 12.42 1.73
C PHE A 557 -30.92 12.94 0.33
N ASP A 558 -31.21 12.21 -0.75
CA ASP A 558 -31.06 12.75 -2.11
C ASP A 558 -32.22 13.73 -2.41
N VAL A 559 -31.90 15.02 -2.37
CA VAL A 559 -32.88 16.09 -2.67
C VAL A 559 -33.01 16.39 -4.18
N SER A 560 -32.16 15.77 -5.00
CA SER A 560 -32.20 15.84 -6.46
C SER A 560 -33.39 15.04 -7.01
N ARG A 561 -33.78 13.95 -6.34
CA ARG A 561 -34.99 13.20 -6.63
C ARG A 561 -36.22 14.02 -6.23
N ARG A 562 -36.99 14.45 -7.23
CA ARG A 562 -38.27 15.11 -6.97
C ARG A 562 -39.28 14.09 -6.47
N ALA A 563 -39.70 14.23 -5.21
CA ALA A 563 -40.88 13.54 -4.69
C ALA A 563 -42.18 14.05 -5.30
N VAL A 564 -42.13 15.18 -6.02
CA VAL A 564 -43.27 15.83 -6.65
C VAL A 564 -43.09 15.76 -8.16
N ARG A 565 -44.07 15.17 -8.84
CA ARG A 565 -44.15 15.09 -10.29
C ARG A 565 -44.23 16.49 -10.92
N PRO A 566 -43.95 16.64 -12.23
CA PRO A 566 -44.07 17.92 -12.93
C PRO A 566 -45.46 18.56 -12.83
N ASP A 567 -46.50 17.76 -12.56
CA ASP A 567 -47.89 18.18 -12.36
C ASP A 567 -48.20 18.67 -10.92
N GLY A 568 -47.19 18.73 -10.04
CA GLY A 568 -47.34 19.19 -8.66
C GLY A 568 -47.84 18.13 -7.67
N ARG A 569 -48.08 16.88 -8.10
CA ARG A 569 -48.53 15.79 -7.21
C ARG A 569 -47.36 15.00 -6.66
N ALA A 570 -47.46 14.53 -5.41
CA ALA A 570 -46.45 13.64 -4.86
C ALA A 570 -46.47 12.28 -5.56
N ASP A 571 -45.30 11.71 -5.85
CA ASP A 571 -45.19 10.34 -6.38
C ASP A 571 -45.28 9.33 -5.22
N PRO A 572 -46.35 8.52 -5.14
CA PRO A 572 -46.56 7.61 -4.01
C PRO A 572 -45.43 6.60 -3.83
N ALA A 573 -44.85 6.10 -4.93
CA ALA A 573 -43.77 5.10 -4.88
C ALA A 573 -42.49 5.70 -4.28
N VAL A 574 -42.18 6.96 -4.62
CA VAL A 574 -41.02 7.67 -4.05
C VAL A 574 -41.21 7.94 -2.56
N LEU A 575 -42.43 8.30 -2.15
CA LEU A 575 -42.75 8.51 -0.74
C LEU A 575 -42.66 7.23 0.08
N GLU A 576 -43.14 6.11 -0.44
CA GLU A 576 -43.08 4.80 0.21
C GLU A 576 -41.63 4.35 0.42
N VAL A 577 -40.81 4.39 -0.63
CA VAL A 577 -39.37 4.06 -0.54
C VAL A 577 -38.65 4.95 0.47
N ARG A 578 -38.99 6.25 0.52
CA ARG A 578 -38.43 7.18 1.51
C ARG A 578 -38.85 6.83 2.93
N GLN A 579 -40.11 6.49 3.15
CA GLN A 579 -40.59 6.09 4.48
C GLN A 579 -39.90 4.83 4.97
N GLU A 580 -39.72 3.84 4.10
CA GLU A 580 -39.02 2.60 4.44
C GLU A 580 -37.55 2.86 4.79
N ALA A 581 -36.89 3.71 4.00
CA ALA A 581 -35.54 4.17 4.29
C ALA A 581 -35.44 4.86 5.66
N LEU A 582 -36.36 5.77 5.99
CA LEU A 582 -36.39 6.44 7.29
C LEU A 582 -36.64 5.47 8.45
N ARG A 583 -37.58 4.51 8.31
CA ARG A 583 -37.81 3.46 9.32
C ARG A 583 -36.55 2.64 9.57
N ARG A 584 -35.85 2.24 8.51
CA ARG A 584 -34.62 1.47 8.64
C ARG A 584 -33.51 2.25 9.31
N LEU A 585 -33.35 3.54 8.99
CA LEU A 585 -32.39 4.42 9.65
C LEU A 585 -32.73 4.61 11.14
N ALA A 586 -34.02 4.81 11.46
CA ALA A 586 -34.50 4.94 12.83
C ALA A 586 -34.21 3.67 13.66
N GLN A 587 -34.53 2.50 13.11
CA GLN A 587 -34.23 1.22 13.74
C GLN A 587 -32.72 1.01 13.94
N SER A 588 -31.92 1.29 12.90
CA SER A 588 -30.47 1.04 12.93
C SER A 588 -29.72 1.97 13.91
N PHE A 589 -30.22 3.19 14.10
CA PHE A 589 -29.60 4.20 14.95
C PHE A 589 -30.36 4.49 16.25
N LEU A 590 -31.36 3.66 16.56
CA LEU A 590 -32.11 3.67 17.82
C LEU A 590 -32.74 5.05 18.11
N CYS A 591 -33.42 5.63 17.13
CA CYS A 591 -34.25 6.82 17.33
C CYS A 591 -35.71 6.54 16.96
N ASP A 592 -36.62 7.39 17.44
CA ASP A 592 -38.05 7.23 17.15
C ASP A 592 -38.36 7.49 15.66
N PRO A 593 -39.04 6.55 14.97
CA PRO A 593 -39.28 6.65 13.53
C PRO A 593 -40.26 7.78 13.15
N GLU A 594 -41.24 8.09 14.00
CA GLU A 594 -42.23 9.14 13.73
C GLU A 594 -41.64 10.53 13.93
N ASP A 595 -40.85 10.71 14.99
CA ASP A 595 -40.07 11.93 15.23
C ASP A 595 -39.07 12.18 14.10
N LEU A 596 -38.34 11.15 13.68
CA LEU A 596 -37.39 11.26 12.56
C LEU A 596 -38.11 11.72 11.29
N LYS A 597 -39.21 11.07 10.92
CA LYS A 597 -39.98 11.42 9.73
C LYS A 597 -40.49 12.87 9.78
N LYS A 598 -41.11 13.26 10.89
CA LYS A 598 -41.65 14.62 11.09
C LYS A 598 -40.55 15.69 10.99
N GLN A 599 -39.39 15.43 11.59
CA GLN A 599 -38.24 16.34 11.57
C GLN A 599 -37.59 16.40 10.18
N PHE A 600 -37.50 15.25 9.51
CA PHE A 600 -36.98 15.12 8.15
C PHE A 600 -37.81 15.94 7.15
N ASP A 601 -39.13 15.74 7.11
CA ASP A 601 -40.03 16.42 6.17
C ASP A 601 -39.99 17.95 6.33
N ARG A 602 -39.81 18.43 7.57
CA ARG A 602 -39.64 19.87 7.87
C ARG A 602 -38.38 20.47 7.26
N CYS A 603 -37.29 19.71 7.18
CA CYS A 603 -36.01 20.18 6.66
C CYS A 603 -35.87 19.95 5.15
N TYR A 604 -36.53 18.91 4.62
CA TYR A 604 -36.36 18.45 3.24
C TYR A 604 -36.53 19.56 2.18
N PHE A 605 -37.62 20.32 2.24
CA PHE A 605 -37.89 21.36 1.24
C PHE A 605 -36.87 22.51 1.28
N ASN A 606 -36.33 22.83 2.45
CA ASN A 606 -35.29 23.84 2.59
C ASN A 606 -33.96 23.37 1.97
N ALA A 607 -33.59 22.11 2.19
CA ALA A 607 -32.40 21.51 1.59
C ALA A 607 -32.56 21.44 0.06
N GLN A 608 -33.73 21.00 -0.42
CA GLN A 608 -34.04 20.98 -1.84
C GLN A 608 -33.98 22.37 -2.47
N HIS A 609 -34.57 23.39 -1.83
CA HIS A 609 -34.54 24.77 -2.31
C HIS A 609 -33.10 25.31 -2.39
N LEU A 610 -32.25 25.06 -1.39
CA LEU A 610 -30.85 25.48 -1.41
C LEU A 610 -30.09 24.88 -2.60
N LEU A 611 -30.26 23.59 -2.87
CA LEU A 611 -29.59 22.92 -3.99
C LEU A 611 -30.11 23.43 -5.34
N THR A 612 -31.44 23.47 -5.51
CA THR A 612 -32.07 23.87 -6.78
C THR A 612 -31.90 25.34 -7.13
N SER A 613 -31.77 26.22 -6.12
CA SER A 613 -31.47 27.64 -6.34
C SER A 613 -29.98 27.91 -6.61
N GLY A 614 -29.13 26.88 -6.58
CA GLY A 614 -27.68 27.01 -6.81
C GLY A 614 -26.93 27.72 -5.67
N ARG A 615 -27.55 27.90 -4.50
CA ARG A 615 -26.92 28.52 -3.33
C ARG A 615 -25.84 27.65 -2.69
N VAL A 616 -25.91 26.33 -2.92
CA VAL A 616 -24.92 25.35 -2.50
C VAL A 616 -24.52 24.49 -3.68
N GLY A 617 -23.28 23.97 -3.66
CA GLY A 617 -22.71 23.23 -4.78
C GLY A 617 -23.03 21.72 -4.80
N CYS A 618 -23.46 21.13 -3.67
CA CYS A 618 -23.73 19.70 -3.59
C CYS A 618 -24.86 19.33 -2.61
N ASN A 619 -25.35 18.10 -2.72
CA ASN A 619 -26.45 17.55 -1.90
C ASN A 619 -26.15 17.62 -0.39
N MET A 620 -24.92 17.25 0.00
CA MET A 620 -24.50 17.24 1.39
C MET A 620 -24.49 18.65 2.01
N ASP A 621 -23.93 19.63 1.29
CA ASP A 621 -23.90 21.03 1.74
C ASP A 621 -25.32 21.60 1.92
N ALA A 622 -26.28 21.15 1.11
CA ALA A 622 -27.68 21.56 1.23
C ALA A 622 -28.28 21.16 2.58
N TRP A 623 -27.97 19.96 3.07
CA TRP A 623 -28.42 19.49 4.38
C TRP A 623 -27.68 20.17 5.53
N VAL A 624 -26.36 20.36 5.40
CA VAL A 624 -25.55 21.07 6.41
C VAL A 624 -26.03 22.50 6.59
N GLU A 625 -26.20 23.26 5.49
CA GLU A 625 -26.65 24.64 5.54
C GLU A 625 -28.11 24.76 5.98
N THR A 626 -28.97 23.81 5.60
CA THR A 626 -30.33 23.75 6.15
C THR A 626 -30.30 23.54 7.64
N ARG A 627 -29.51 22.59 8.14
CA ARG A 627 -29.46 22.29 9.57
C ARG A 627 -28.89 23.48 10.37
N LYS A 628 -27.87 24.16 9.86
CA LYS A 628 -27.31 25.39 10.46
C LYS A 628 -28.35 26.51 10.58
N LYS A 629 -29.26 26.67 9.61
CA LYS A 629 -30.36 27.65 9.72
C LYS A 629 -31.26 27.35 10.91
N PHE A 630 -31.56 26.07 11.17
CA PHE A 630 -32.35 25.66 12.33
C PHE A 630 -31.57 25.71 13.65
N ASP A 631 -30.24 25.86 13.61
CA ASP A 631 -29.43 26.16 14.80
C ASP A 631 -29.49 27.64 15.22
N ASP A 632 -30.12 28.54 14.45
CA ASP A 632 -30.38 29.92 14.90
C ASP A 632 -31.22 29.91 16.18
N ARG A 633 -30.80 30.69 17.19
CA ARG A 633 -31.44 30.78 18.51
C ARG A 633 -32.95 30.97 18.42
N ARG A 634 -33.45 31.72 17.42
CA ARG A 634 -34.89 31.99 17.23
C ARG A 634 -35.70 30.74 16.83
N LEU A 635 -35.06 29.80 16.16
CA LEU A 635 -35.67 28.58 15.62
C LEU A 635 -35.36 27.36 16.48
N ARG A 636 -34.20 27.33 17.14
CA ARG A 636 -33.73 26.24 18.00
C ARG A 636 -34.72 25.92 19.12
N ASP A 637 -35.23 26.94 19.79
CA ASP A 637 -36.17 26.77 20.92
C ASP A 637 -37.56 26.30 20.45
N LYS A 638 -37.88 26.47 19.16
CA LYS A 638 -39.18 26.10 18.57
C LYS A 638 -39.16 24.75 17.86
N HIS A 639 -37.98 24.21 17.56
CA HIS A 639 -37.84 23.03 16.72
C HIS A 639 -36.83 22.04 17.32
N ASN A 640 -37.34 20.98 17.94
CA ASN A 640 -36.53 19.82 18.28
C ASN A 640 -36.19 19.02 17.00
N LEU A 641 -34.90 18.85 16.71
CA LEU A 641 -34.37 18.10 15.56
C LEU A 641 -33.49 16.91 16.00
N GLN A 642 -33.60 16.44 17.24
CA GLN A 642 -32.71 15.43 17.82
C GLN A 642 -32.67 14.11 17.04
N ALA A 643 -33.81 13.61 16.55
CA ALA A 643 -33.87 12.36 15.80
C ALA A 643 -33.21 12.53 14.41
N LEU A 644 -33.48 13.65 13.74
CA LEU A 644 -32.80 14.00 12.49
C LEU A 644 -31.29 14.18 12.70
N ASP A 645 -30.87 14.78 13.82
CA ASP A 645 -29.48 15.05 14.15
C ASP A 645 -28.66 13.77 14.31
N ILE A 646 -29.26 12.75 14.92
CA ILE A 646 -28.68 11.41 15.04
C ILE A 646 -28.39 10.86 13.63
N VAL A 647 -29.37 10.85 12.73
CA VAL A 647 -29.23 10.25 11.41
C VAL A 647 -28.34 11.10 10.49
N LEU A 648 -28.51 12.42 10.50
CA LEU A 648 -27.75 13.35 9.67
C LEU A 648 -26.26 13.32 10.02
N ALA A 649 -25.89 13.26 11.31
CA ALA A 649 -24.49 13.16 11.69
C ALA A 649 -23.80 11.92 11.12
N ARG A 650 -24.55 10.81 10.98
CA ARG A 650 -24.08 9.55 10.41
C ARG A 650 -24.03 9.59 8.89
N TYR A 651 -25.03 10.20 8.24
CA TYR A 651 -24.97 10.46 6.80
C TYR A 651 -23.68 11.21 6.41
N LEU A 652 -23.38 12.29 7.15
CA LEU A 652 -22.19 13.12 6.92
C LEU A 652 -20.87 12.40 7.25
N ALA A 653 -20.85 11.58 8.31
CA ALA A 653 -19.65 10.84 8.71
C ALA A 653 -19.36 9.67 7.77
N PHE A 654 -20.40 8.97 7.29
CA PHE A 654 -20.25 7.78 6.44
C PHE A 654 -20.10 8.16 4.96
N HIS A 655 -20.16 9.46 4.64
CA HIS A 655 -19.83 9.96 3.32
C HIS A 655 -18.36 9.66 2.98
N GLY A 656 -18.12 8.93 1.90
CA GLY A 656 -16.79 8.41 1.55
C GLY A 656 -16.38 7.12 2.27
N ALA A 657 -17.33 6.34 2.81
CA ALA A 657 -17.11 4.99 3.36
C ALA A 657 -16.65 4.00 2.28
N SER A 658 -15.36 4.07 1.98
CA SER A 658 -14.69 3.22 1.02
C SER A 658 -13.19 3.16 1.29
N THR A 659 -12.59 1.98 1.06
CA THR A 659 -11.13 1.79 1.11
C THR A 659 -10.43 2.39 -0.11
N SER A 660 -11.16 2.77 -1.18
CA SER A 660 -10.60 3.43 -2.36
C SER A 660 -9.79 4.68 -2.02
N GLY A 661 -10.22 5.45 -1.02
CA GLY A 661 -9.46 6.57 -0.51
C GLY A 661 -8.12 6.14 0.10
N VAL A 662 -8.08 5.00 0.80
CA VAL A 662 -6.86 4.42 1.38
C VAL A 662 -5.90 4.00 0.26
N GLU A 663 -6.41 3.39 -0.81
CA GLU A 663 -5.63 2.99 -1.98
C GLU A 663 -5.11 4.15 -2.84
N GLN A 664 -5.92 5.18 -3.03
CA GLN A 664 -5.52 6.40 -3.71
C GLN A 664 -4.35 7.05 -2.97
N ASN A 665 -4.35 7.01 -1.62
CA ASN A 665 -3.23 7.51 -0.83
C ASN A 665 -1.96 6.69 -1.03
N PHE A 666 -2.03 5.34 -1.04
CA PHE A 666 -0.89 4.51 -1.40
C PHE A 666 -0.35 4.85 -2.80
N SER A 667 -1.24 5.20 -3.74
CA SER A 667 -0.89 5.58 -5.11
C SER A 667 -0.31 6.98 -5.24
N VAL A 668 -0.81 7.95 -4.47
CA VAL A 668 -0.20 9.28 -4.34
C VAL A 668 1.19 9.15 -3.72
N MET A 669 1.33 8.34 -2.68
CA MET A 669 2.62 8.06 -2.02
C MET A 669 3.64 7.50 -3.02
N GLU A 670 3.26 6.47 -3.77
CA GLU A 670 4.14 5.84 -4.76
C GLU A 670 4.58 6.84 -5.87
N ARG A 671 3.67 7.71 -6.34
CA ARG A 671 3.97 8.73 -7.35
C ARG A 671 4.85 9.87 -6.82
N THR A 672 4.54 10.38 -5.64
CA THR A 672 5.16 11.61 -5.11
C THR A 672 6.51 11.33 -4.45
N ILE A 673 6.66 10.16 -3.83
CA ILE A 673 7.84 9.78 -3.05
C ILE A 673 8.76 8.82 -3.84
N GLY A 674 8.19 8.01 -4.73
CA GLY A 674 8.88 6.99 -5.54
C GLY A 674 9.02 5.63 -4.82
N LYS A 675 9.09 4.53 -5.59
CA LYS A 675 9.22 3.16 -5.06
C LYS A 675 10.49 2.94 -4.21
N GLU A 676 11.58 3.63 -4.54
CA GLU A 676 12.90 3.46 -3.90
C GLU A 676 13.00 4.07 -2.50
N ARG A 677 12.00 4.86 -2.07
CA ARG A 677 11.95 5.43 -0.71
C ARG A 677 11.12 4.59 0.27
N SER A 678 10.89 3.31 -0.05
CA SER A 678 10.33 2.29 0.84
C SER A 678 11.11 2.11 2.16
N LEU A 679 12.29 2.74 2.29
CA LEU A 679 13.13 2.78 3.49
C LEU A 679 12.91 4.02 4.39
N MET A 680 11.98 4.93 4.05
CA MET A 680 11.66 6.06 4.94
C MET A 680 11.09 5.57 6.27
N CYS A 681 11.46 6.20 7.39
CA CYS A 681 10.88 5.87 8.69
C CYS A 681 9.36 6.13 8.69
N ALA A 682 8.61 5.33 9.46
CA ALA A 682 7.14 5.38 9.47
C ALA A 682 6.58 6.77 9.83
N ALA A 683 7.27 7.53 10.67
CA ALA A 683 6.89 8.90 11.03
C ALA A 683 6.85 9.84 9.82
N MET A 684 7.90 9.84 8.98
CA MET A 684 7.94 10.69 7.79
C MET A 684 6.92 10.27 6.73
N ARG A 685 6.62 8.96 6.61
CA ARG A 685 5.55 8.48 5.72
C ARG A 685 4.18 8.96 6.19
N ASN A 686 3.91 8.87 7.50
CA ASN A 686 2.67 9.39 8.09
C ASN A 686 2.49 10.89 7.83
N ASP A 687 3.54 11.70 8.06
CA ASP A 687 3.48 13.14 7.81
C ASP A 687 3.08 13.43 6.36
N GLN A 688 3.71 12.79 5.39
CA GLN A 688 3.44 13.02 3.97
C GLN A 688 2.06 12.50 3.53
N LEU A 689 1.61 11.36 4.06
CA LEU A 689 0.27 10.84 3.78
C LEU A 689 -0.83 11.76 4.31
N ARG A 690 -0.64 12.42 5.46
CA ARG A 690 -1.59 13.40 6.00
C ARG A 690 -1.87 14.54 5.01
N LEU A 691 -0.86 14.98 4.25
CA LEU A 691 -1.03 16.01 3.21
C LEU A 691 -1.94 15.53 2.08
N GLY A 692 -1.87 14.25 1.72
CA GLY A 692 -2.74 13.65 0.71
C GLY A 692 -4.19 13.50 1.18
N CYS A 693 -4.38 13.16 2.46
CA CYS A 693 -5.70 12.84 3.03
C CYS A 693 -6.57 14.06 3.35
N ARG A 694 -5.95 15.20 3.72
CA ARG A 694 -6.65 16.37 4.25
C ARG A 694 -6.74 17.48 3.23
N GLU A 695 -7.86 18.20 3.19
CA GLU A 695 -7.98 19.41 2.37
C GLU A 695 -7.10 20.56 2.89
N ALA A 696 -6.54 21.31 1.95
CA ALA A 696 -5.65 22.42 2.28
C ALA A 696 -6.47 23.54 2.92
N THR A 697 -6.15 23.90 4.15
CA THR A 697 -6.83 24.98 4.88
C THR A 697 -5.84 26.01 5.41
N THR A 698 -6.30 27.27 5.48
CA THR A 698 -5.51 28.38 6.00
C THR A 698 -5.17 28.21 7.48
N VAL A 699 -6.05 27.59 8.26
CA VAL A 699 -5.84 27.29 9.68
C VAL A 699 -4.63 26.36 9.88
N VAL A 700 -4.59 25.25 9.13
CA VAL A 700 -3.48 24.29 9.19
C VAL A 700 -2.19 24.92 8.64
N ALA A 701 -2.27 25.71 7.57
CA ALA A 701 -1.10 26.41 7.03
C ALA A 701 -0.50 27.41 8.03
N LYS A 702 -1.32 28.14 8.79
CA LYS A 702 -0.85 29.01 9.89
C LYS A 702 -0.18 28.20 11.02
N ALA A 703 -0.75 27.05 11.40
CA ALA A 703 -0.14 26.16 12.38
C ALA A 703 1.21 25.59 11.87
N ALA A 704 1.28 25.17 10.61
CA ALA A 704 2.52 24.70 9.99
C ALA A 704 3.62 25.79 9.97
N ALA A 705 3.25 27.05 9.75
CA ALA A 705 4.17 28.18 9.83
C ALA A 705 4.74 28.36 11.26
N ARG A 706 3.91 28.19 12.31
CA ARG A 706 4.37 28.20 13.71
C ARG A 706 5.32 27.04 14.01
N ILE A 707 5.00 25.82 13.58
CA ILE A 707 5.85 24.63 13.74
C ILE A 707 7.18 24.81 13.00
N TRP A 708 7.16 25.44 11.83
CA TRP A 708 8.39 25.75 11.09
C TRP A 708 9.28 26.69 11.90
N MET A 709 8.71 27.76 12.44
CA MET A 709 9.45 28.75 13.23
C MET A 709 10.09 28.15 14.48
N SER A 710 9.38 27.25 15.17
CA SER A 710 9.92 26.59 16.37
C SER A 710 11.06 25.60 16.06
N ARG A 711 11.11 25.02 14.85
CA ARG A 711 12.06 23.94 14.53
C ARG A 711 13.22 24.33 13.62
N TYR A 712 13.06 25.29 12.70
CA TYR A 712 13.97 25.43 11.56
C TYR A 712 14.49 26.85 11.27
N ALA A 713 14.12 27.85 12.07
CA ALA A 713 14.41 29.27 11.88
C ALA A 713 13.91 29.86 10.53
N GLY A 714 13.88 31.19 10.44
CA GLY A 714 13.23 31.90 9.33
C GLY A 714 13.90 31.70 7.96
N THR A 715 13.09 31.66 6.91
CA THR A 715 13.57 31.61 5.52
C THR A 715 13.90 33.01 5.00
N ARG A 716 14.98 33.14 4.21
CA ARG A 716 15.29 34.40 3.52
C ARG A 716 14.19 34.74 2.53
N ALA A 717 13.79 36.01 2.48
CA ALA A 717 12.89 36.54 1.46
C ALA A 717 13.56 36.40 0.08
N GLY A 718 12.92 35.69 -0.83
CA GLY A 718 13.44 35.49 -2.17
C GLY A 718 12.61 34.52 -2.98
N GLY A 719 11.42 34.94 -3.40
CA GLY A 719 10.63 34.23 -4.39
C GLY A 719 9.69 35.20 -5.11
N LYS A 720 9.86 35.36 -6.43
CA LYS A 720 8.89 36.08 -7.26
C LYS A 720 7.56 35.30 -7.28
N PRO A 721 6.40 35.97 -7.33
CA PRO A 721 5.12 35.29 -7.51
C PRO A 721 5.11 34.58 -8.88
N LEU A 722 4.78 33.29 -8.89
CA LEU A 722 4.70 32.49 -10.10
C LEU A 722 3.26 32.34 -10.59
N ARG A 723 3.13 32.33 -11.93
CA ARG A 723 1.88 32.31 -12.72
C ARG A 723 0.93 31.18 -12.29
N LYS A 724 -0.37 31.50 -12.37
CA LYS A 724 -1.52 30.60 -12.15
C LYS A 724 -1.36 29.30 -12.97
N ALA A 725 -1.71 28.18 -12.34
CA ALA A 725 -1.75 26.87 -12.99
C ALA A 725 -2.78 26.89 -14.16
N PRO A 726 -2.49 26.23 -15.29
CA PRO A 726 -3.42 26.17 -16.40
C PRO A 726 -4.63 25.30 -16.01
N THR A 727 -5.80 25.77 -16.43
CA THR A 727 -7.08 25.04 -16.40
C THR A 727 -7.01 23.73 -17.21
N LEU A 728 -7.85 22.77 -16.85
CA LEU A 728 -7.99 21.45 -17.49
C LEU A 728 -8.04 21.58 -19.03
N LYS A 729 -7.02 21.05 -19.71
CA LYS A 729 -6.90 21.12 -21.18
C LYS A 729 -7.88 20.16 -21.88
N GLN A 730 -8.48 20.63 -22.97
CA GLN A 730 -9.15 19.80 -23.98
C GLN A 730 -8.19 18.71 -24.53
N GLY A 731 -8.71 17.51 -24.82
CA GLY A 731 -7.95 16.40 -25.39
C GLY A 731 -7.14 15.55 -24.40
N SER A 732 -7.41 15.65 -23.09
CA SER A 732 -6.86 14.73 -22.09
C SER A 732 -7.67 13.42 -22.00
N GLU A 733 -7.03 12.30 -21.64
CA GLU A 733 -7.71 11.00 -21.43
C GLU A 733 -8.91 11.11 -20.48
N ALA A 734 -8.76 11.84 -19.37
CA ALA A 734 -9.84 12.09 -18.41
C ALA A 734 -10.94 13.02 -18.95
N GLY A 735 -10.61 13.91 -19.90
CA GLY A 735 -11.60 14.72 -20.61
C GLY A 735 -12.42 13.86 -21.57
N TRP A 736 -11.76 12.97 -22.32
CA TRP A 736 -12.42 12.07 -23.26
C TRP A 736 -13.36 11.08 -22.55
N LYS A 737 -12.90 10.42 -21.47
CA LYS A 737 -13.76 9.53 -20.65
C LYS A 737 -15.02 10.23 -20.14
N ARG A 738 -14.88 11.48 -19.66
CA ARG A 738 -16.04 12.27 -19.18
C ARG A 738 -17.02 12.61 -20.31
N ASN A 739 -16.53 12.94 -21.51
CA ASN A 739 -17.39 13.16 -22.67
C ASN A 739 -18.14 11.88 -23.04
N LEU A 740 -17.46 10.74 -23.08
CA LEU A 740 -18.08 9.46 -23.37
C LEU A 740 -19.21 9.12 -22.38
N GLN A 741 -18.97 9.30 -21.08
CA GLN A 741 -20.00 9.10 -20.05
C GLN A 741 -21.21 10.03 -20.25
N GLN A 742 -20.99 11.28 -20.67
CA GLN A 742 -22.08 12.20 -20.98
C GLN A 742 -22.89 11.74 -22.20
N GLN A 743 -22.26 11.16 -23.22
CA GLN A 743 -22.94 10.59 -24.38
C GLN A 743 -23.79 9.39 -24.00
N VAL A 744 -23.25 8.44 -23.23
CA VAL A 744 -24.01 7.28 -22.72
C VAL A 744 -25.21 7.75 -21.90
N LYS A 745 -25.03 8.75 -21.03
CA LYS A 745 -26.13 9.35 -20.26
C LYS A 745 -27.18 10.04 -21.14
N ALA A 746 -26.77 10.64 -22.27
CA ALA A 746 -27.70 11.23 -23.22
C ALA A 746 -28.51 10.17 -23.98
N LEU A 747 -27.92 9.00 -24.27
CA LEU A 747 -28.62 7.86 -24.89
C LEU A 747 -29.59 7.21 -23.93
N ALA A 748 -29.11 6.97 -22.70
CA ALA A 748 -29.91 6.46 -21.61
C ALA A 748 -31.19 7.28 -21.41
N LYS A 749 -31.15 8.60 -21.60
CA LYS A 749 -32.34 9.46 -21.55
C LYS A 749 -33.36 9.23 -22.68
N LYS A 750 -32.93 8.71 -23.83
CA LYS A 750 -33.80 8.39 -24.97
C LYS A 750 -34.49 7.03 -24.83
N ARG A 751 -33.97 6.15 -23.96
CA ARG A 751 -34.48 4.80 -23.74
C ARG A 751 -35.30 4.74 -22.44
N ARG A 752 -36.35 3.91 -22.43
CA ARG A 752 -37.14 3.66 -21.21
C ARG A 752 -36.29 2.87 -20.22
N ARG A 753 -36.19 3.35 -18.98
CA ARG A 753 -35.51 2.63 -17.90
C ARG A 753 -36.28 1.36 -17.54
N ARG A 754 -35.59 0.21 -17.58
CA ARG A 754 -36.06 -1.06 -17.02
C ARG A 754 -35.60 -1.20 -15.58
N ASP A 755 -36.37 -1.93 -14.77
CA ASP A 755 -35.89 -2.36 -13.47
C ASP A 755 -34.86 -3.49 -13.61
N ALA A 756 -34.11 -3.76 -12.54
CA ALA A 756 -33.03 -4.75 -12.58
C ALA A 756 -33.51 -6.15 -12.97
N LYS A 757 -34.73 -6.54 -12.59
CA LYS A 757 -35.28 -7.86 -12.93
C LYS A 757 -35.59 -7.96 -14.42
N ALA A 758 -36.25 -6.94 -14.98
CA ALA A 758 -36.54 -6.87 -16.40
C ALA A 758 -35.26 -6.80 -17.27
N VAL A 759 -34.19 -6.19 -16.76
CA VAL A 759 -32.86 -6.22 -17.42
C VAL A 759 -32.28 -7.64 -17.38
N ILE A 760 -32.33 -8.33 -16.24
CA ILE A 760 -31.88 -9.72 -16.10
C ILE A 760 -32.63 -10.63 -17.07
N ASP A 761 -33.96 -10.54 -17.11
CA ASP A 761 -34.80 -11.40 -17.96
C ASP A 761 -34.50 -11.16 -19.45
N ALA A 762 -34.34 -9.91 -19.86
CA ALA A 762 -34.01 -9.58 -21.24
C ALA A 762 -32.58 -9.98 -21.63
N ALA A 763 -31.63 -9.81 -20.71
CA ALA A 763 -30.26 -10.27 -20.91
C ALA A 763 -30.17 -11.80 -20.98
N ALA A 764 -30.98 -12.51 -20.18
CA ALA A 764 -31.08 -13.96 -20.21
C ALA A 764 -31.57 -14.47 -21.57
N GLU A 765 -32.59 -13.82 -22.13
CA GLU A 765 -33.10 -14.18 -23.46
C GLU A 765 -32.09 -13.83 -24.56
N ALA A 766 -31.50 -12.64 -24.51
CA ALA A 766 -30.54 -12.19 -25.51
C ALA A 766 -29.26 -13.05 -25.55
N GLY A 767 -28.77 -13.54 -24.40
CA GLY A 767 -27.54 -14.33 -24.32
C GLY A 767 -27.74 -15.85 -24.20
N LYS A 768 -28.98 -16.34 -24.30
CA LYS A 768 -29.40 -17.72 -24.03
C LYS A 768 -28.55 -18.78 -24.74
N GLU A 769 -28.19 -18.54 -26.00
CA GLU A 769 -27.44 -19.50 -26.83
C GLU A 769 -26.00 -19.73 -26.34
N LEU A 770 -25.43 -18.79 -25.59
CA LEU A 770 -24.06 -18.86 -25.05
C LEU A 770 -24.05 -18.92 -23.52
N TRP A 771 -25.18 -19.25 -22.87
CA TRP A 771 -25.21 -19.53 -21.45
C TRP A 771 -24.56 -20.89 -21.18
N LEU A 772 -23.75 -21.00 -20.12
CA LEU A 772 -22.87 -22.13 -19.84
C LEU A 772 -23.05 -22.56 -18.38
N ASP A 773 -22.69 -23.79 -18.04
CA ASP A 773 -22.77 -24.30 -16.66
C ASP A 773 -21.99 -23.41 -15.67
N ALA A 774 -20.83 -22.89 -16.08
CA ALA A 774 -20.05 -21.94 -15.28
C ALA A 774 -20.84 -20.67 -14.92
N HIS A 775 -21.72 -20.19 -15.82
CA HIS A 775 -22.59 -19.05 -15.55
C HIS A 775 -23.66 -19.40 -14.49
N GLU A 776 -24.18 -20.63 -14.50
CA GLU A 776 -25.16 -21.11 -13.53
C GLU A 776 -24.52 -21.31 -12.14
N GLU A 777 -23.33 -21.90 -12.07
CA GLU A 777 -22.56 -22.05 -10.83
C GLU A 777 -22.29 -20.69 -10.17
N GLU A 778 -21.97 -19.66 -10.95
CA GLU A 778 -21.79 -18.30 -10.44
C GLU A 778 -23.10 -17.72 -9.88
N ILE A 779 -24.25 -17.97 -10.52
CA ILE A 779 -25.56 -17.54 -9.98
C ILE A 779 -25.83 -18.20 -8.63
N ASP A 780 -25.53 -19.48 -8.46
CA ASP A 780 -25.66 -20.18 -7.18
C ASP A 780 -24.75 -19.58 -6.09
N VAL A 781 -23.51 -19.24 -6.45
CA VAL A 781 -22.59 -18.52 -5.56
C VAL A 781 -23.19 -17.16 -5.15
N LEU A 782 -23.82 -16.44 -6.07
CA LEU A 782 -24.45 -15.15 -5.80
C LEU A 782 -25.66 -15.27 -4.86
N HIS A 783 -26.50 -16.30 -5.03
CA HIS A 783 -27.58 -16.61 -4.09
C HIS A 783 -27.04 -16.89 -2.68
N GLY A 784 -25.93 -17.63 -2.58
CA GLY A 784 -25.25 -17.87 -1.29
C GLY A 784 -24.71 -16.58 -0.65
N VAL A 785 -24.14 -15.68 -1.45
CA VAL A 785 -23.67 -14.35 -0.98
C VAL A 785 -24.83 -13.49 -0.49
N GLU A 786 -25.93 -13.43 -1.23
CA GLU A 786 -27.12 -12.68 -0.84
C GLU A 786 -27.70 -13.20 0.48
N HIS A 787 -27.84 -14.52 0.63
CA HIS A 787 -28.31 -15.13 1.86
C HIS A 787 -27.37 -14.83 3.04
N ALA A 788 -26.05 -14.92 2.83
CA ALA A 788 -25.06 -14.58 3.87
C ALA A 788 -25.13 -13.10 4.30
N ASN A 789 -25.33 -12.19 3.34
CA ASN A 789 -25.51 -10.76 3.59
C ASN A 789 -26.82 -10.48 4.35
N LYS A 790 -27.91 -11.17 4.00
CA LYS A 790 -29.20 -11.06 4.69
C LYS A 790 -29.10 -11.53 6.13
N LEU A 791 -28.42 -12.65 6.40
CA LEU A 791 -28.14 -13.12 7.76
C LEU A 791 -27.30 -12.10 8.57
N GLN A 792 -26.30 -11.48 7.94
CA GLN A 792 -25.48 -10.45 8.59
C GLN A 792 -26.30 -9.20 8.92
N ALA A 793 -27.22 -8.80 8.03
CA ALA A 793 -28.15 -7.69 8.26
C ALA A 793 -29.14 -8.00 9.39
N LEU A 794 -29.66 -9.24 9.47
CA LEU A 794 -30.50 -9.69 10.57
C LEU A 794 -29.75 -9.62 11.90
N GLN A 795 -28.53 -10.18 11.95
CA GLN A 795 -27.69 -10.15 13.16
C GLN A 795 -27.30 -8.73 13.60
N ALA A 796 -27.31 -7.78 12.68
CA ALA A 796 -27.07 -6.38 12.99
C ALA A 796 -28.34 -5.60 13.38
N GLY A 797 -29.51 -6.21 13.27
CA GLY A 797 -30.80 -5.55 13.53
C GLY A 797 -31.17 -4.52 12.46
N HIS A 798 -30.72 -4.72 11.22
CA HIS A 798 -30.95 -3.79 10.12
C HIS A 798 -32.16 -4.15 9.25
N LEU A 799 -32.61 -5.42 9.29
CA LEU A 799 -33.79 -5.86 8.56
C LEU A 799 -35.06 -5.38 9.26
N LEU A 800 -36.01 -4.90 8.48
CA LEU A 800 -37.33 -4.51 8.96
C LEU A 800 -38.17 -5.76 9.27
N HIS A 801 -39.22 -5.61 10.09
CA HIS A 801 -40.03 -6.73 10.57
C HIS A 801 -40.63 -7.59 9.45
N ASN A 802 -41.03 -6.97 8.34
CA ASN A 802 -41.55 -7.62 7.13
C ASN A 802 -40.48 -8.35 6.29
N GLU A 803 -39.19 -8.11 6.53
CA GLU A 803 -38.08 -8.71 5.79
C GLU A 803 -37.51 -9.96 6.48
N VAL A 804 -37.96 -10.25 7.70
CA VAL A 804 -37.51 -11.37 8.54
C VAL A 804 -38.55 -12.48 8.54
N ASP A 805 -38.22 -13.58 7.88
CA ASP A 805 -38.99 -14.82 7.93
C ASP A 805 -38.43 -15.79 9.01
N GLU A 806 -39.21 -16.82 9.34
CA GLU A 806 -38.85 -17.80 10.37
C GLU A 806 -37.64 -18.67 9.98
N GLN A 807 -37.50 -18.93 8.67
CA GLN A 807 -36.37 -19.68 8.13
C GLN A 807 -35.05 -18.94 8.36
N LEU A 808 -35.03 -17.63 8.11
CA LEU A 808 -33.85 -16.78 8.28
C LEU A 808 -33.43 -16.68 9.76
N ARG A 809 -34.39 -16.72 10.70
CA ARG A 809 -34.09 -16.81 12.14
C ARG A 809 -33.42 -18.13 12.50
N ALA A 810 -33.99 -19.25 12.05
CA ALA A 810 -33.42 -20.58 12.27
C ALA A 810 -32.01 -20.72 11.66
N ASP A 811 -31.79 -20.13 10.48
CA ASP A 811 -30.48 -20.13 9.82
C ASP A 811 -29.44 -19.27 10.58
N LEU A 812 -29.85 -18.14 11.16
CA LEU A 812 -28.99 -17.34 12.02
C LEU A 812 -28.60 -18.11 13.29
N GLU A 813 -29.55 -18.73 13.98
CA GLU A 813 -29.28 -19.55 15.18
C GLU A 813 -28.29 -20.68 14.88
N ARG A 814 -28.49 -21.39 13.76
CA ARG A 814 -27.58 -22.44 13.30
C ARG A 814 -26.18 -21.89 13.05
N LYS A 815 -26.07 -20.72 12.44
CA LYS A 815 -24.79 -20.04 12.16
C LYS A 815 -24.08 -19.65 13.46
N GLU A 816 -24.80 -19.15 14.45
CA GLU A 816 -24.24 -18.77 15.75
C GLU A 816 -23.77 -20.00 16.55
N LEU A 817 -24.54 -21.09 16.55
CA LEU A 817 -24.14 -22.36 17.15
C LEU A 817 -22.86 -22.92 16.50
N ASN A 818 -22.79 -22.91 15.16
CA ASN A 818 -21.61 -23.35 14.42
C ASN A 818 -20.39 -22.47 14.72
N PHE A 819 -20.56 -21.15 14.77
CA PHE A 819 -19.48 -20.23 15.11
C PHE A 819 -18.95 -20.48 16.53
N ALA A 820 -19.85 -20.64 17.51
CA ALA A 820 -19.46 -20.95 18.90
C ALA A 820 -18.76 -22.31 19.04
N LYS A 821 -19.08 -23.28 18.19
CA LYS A 821 -18.36 -24.56 18.13
C LYS A 821 -16.95 -24.39 17.57
N LEU A 822 -16.82 -23.72 16.42
CA LEU A 822 -15.53 -23.49 15.76
C LEU A 822 -14.58 -22.64 16.62
N ASP A 823 -15.10 -21.62 17.31
CA ASP A 823 -14.29 -20.80 18.20
C ASP A 823 -13.75 -21.60 19.38
N ARG A 824 -14.57 -22.46 20.00
CA ARG A 824 -14.12 -23.40 21.05
C ARG A 824 -13.03 -24.36 20.56
N GLU A 825 -13.19 -24.91 19.35
CA GLU A 825 -12.17 -25.77 18.73
C GLU A 825 -10.85 -25.00 18.48
N HIS A 826 -10.95 -23.76 17.99
CA HIS A 826 -9.80 -22.90 17.75
C HIS A 826 -9.08 -22.52 19.06
N GLN A 827 -9.82 -22.11 20.09
CA GLN A 827 -9.28 -21.81 21.41
C GLN A 827 -8.58 -23.03 22.02
N ASN A 828 -9.18 -24.21 21.92
CA ASN A 828 -8.57 -25.46 22.39
C ASN A 828 -7.28 -25.80 21.64
N LYS A 829 -7.25 -25.59 20.32
CA LYS A 829 -6.04 -25.78 19.50
C LYS A 829 -4.95 -24.80 19.91
N MET A 830 -5.27 -23.53 20.11
CA MET A 830 -4.33 -22.51 20.55
C MET A 830 -3.81 -22.76 21.97
N ARG A 831 -4.67 -23.23 22.88
CA ARG A 831 -4.28 -23.65 24.22
C ARG A 831 -3.28 -24.80 24.17
N LYS A 832 -3.56 -25.86 23.39
CA LYS A 832 -2.63 -26.98 23.18
C LYS A 832 -1.30 -26.53 22.59
N ILE A 833 -1.31 -25.57 21.65
CA ILE A 833 -0.07 -25.01 21.09
C ILE A 833 0.71 -24.27 22.19
N LYS A 834 0.07 -23.38 22.96
CA LYS A 834 0.73 -22.67 24.08
C LYS A 834 1.29 -23.62 25.14
N GLU A 835 0.52 -24.64 25.53
CA GLU A 835 0.94 -25.68 26.47
C GLU A 835 2.14 -26.48 25.93
N ASN A 836 2.15 -26.82 24.64
CA ASN A 836 3.26 -27.51 23.99
C ASN A 836 4.51 -26.63 23.82
N THR A 837 4.34 -25.33 23.59
CA THR A 837 5.46 -24.37 23.53
C THR A 837 6.06 -24.15 24.92
N ALA A 838 5.22 -24.01 25.96
CA ALA A 838 5.66 -23.82 27.34
C ALA A 838 6.36 -25.06 27.91
N ARG A 839 5.88 -26.28 27.59
CA ARG A 839 6.52 -27.54 28.02
C ARG A 839 7.93 -27.77 27.44
N ARG A 840 8.31 -27.09 26.35
CA ARG A 840 9.60 -27.33 25.66
C ARG A 840 10.71 -26.34 26.01
N GLN A 841 10.43 -25.33 26.85
CA GLN A 841 11.41 -24.28 27.16
C GLN A 841 12.36 -24.59 28.32
N HIS A 842 12.17 -25.69 29.06
CA HIS A 842 13.06 -26.08 30.16
C HIS A 842 13.18 -27.60 30.29
N GLN A 843 14.27 -28.19 29.78
CA GLN A 843 14.78 -29.50 30.20
C GLN A 843 16.14 -29.78 29.53
N LEU A 844 17.19 -29.07 29.97
CA LEU A 844 18.55 -29.63 29.87
C LEU A 844 18.84 -30.55 31.07
N LEU A 845 18.21 -30.26 32.22
CA LEU A 845 18.34 -31.08 33.43
C LEU A 845 17.84 -32.51 33.16
N GLN A 846 18.71 -33.51 33.37
CA GLN A 846 18.42 -34.94 33.13
C GLN A 846 18.17 -35.37 31.67
N ALA A 847 18.48 -34.52 30.70
CA ALA A 847 18.33 -34.88 29.29
C ALA A 847 19.34 -35.96 28.85
N SER A 848 18.99 -36.75 27.82
CA SER A 848 19.94 -37.64 27.16
C SER A 848 20.71 -36.92 26.05
N VAL A 849 22.03 -37.06 26.04
CA VAL A 849 22.91 -36.33 25.11
C VAL A 849 23.84 -37.26 24.35
N PHE A 850 24.04 -36.99 23.06
CA PHE A 850 25.08 -37.60 22.25
C PHE A 850 26.19 -36.57 22.02
N VAL A 851 27.43 -36.98 22.25
CA VAL A 851 28.62 -36.17 22.02
C VAL A 851 29.36 -36.76 20.84
N ASP A 852 29.52 -35.96 19.78
CA ASP A 852 30.32 -36.38 18.64
C ASP A 852 31.83 -36.26 18.99
N PHE A 853 32.53 -37.39 19.06
CA PHE A 853 33.88 -37.53 19.61
C PHE A 853 35.01 -36.98 18.72
N ALA A 854 34.71 -36.25 17.64
CA ALA A 854 35.70 -35.49 16.88
C ALA A 854 36.08 -34.14 17.55
N ALA A 855 35.90 -34.03 18.87
CA ALA A 855 36.07 -32.81 19.63
C ALA A 855 37.55 -32.41 19.77
N ASP A 856 37.84 -31.16 19.44
CA ASP A 856 39.06 -30.48 19.84
C ASP A 856 39.21 -30.61 21.37
N ALA A 857 40.37 -31.08 21.84
CA ALA A 857 40.58 -31.47 23.24
C ALA A 857 40.40 -30.31 24.24
N SER A 858 40.33 -29.06 23.76
CA SER A 858 40.28 -27.86 24.59
C SER A 858 38.96 -27.67 25.35
N ASN A 859 37.82 -28.13 24.82
CA ASN A 859 36.49 -27.85 25.41
C ASN A 859 35.80 -29.10 26.00
N LEU A 860 36.42 -30.28 25.86
CA LEU A 860 35.82 -31.55 26.29
C LEU A 860 35.61 -31.60 27.81
N GLN A 861 36.55 -31.05 28.59
CA GLN A 861 36.46 -31.00 30.05
C GLN A 861 35.27 -30.15 30.52
N ASP A 862 35.05 -28.99 29.89
CA ASP A 862 33.94 -28.10 30.22
C ASP A 862 32.58 -28.71 29.86
N VAL A 863 32.50 -29.39 28.72
CA VAL A 863 31.28 -30.11 28.31
C VAL A 863 30.98 -31.27 29.27
N VAL A 864 31.98 -32.04 29.67
CA VAL A 864 31.80 -33.14 30.64
C VAL A 864 31.37 -32.59 32.01
N ALA A 865 31.99 -31.50 32.48
CA ALA A 865 31.59 -30.83 33.71
C ALA A 865 30.14 -30.32 33.65
N ALA A 866 29.73 -29.76 32.52
CA ALA A 866 28.35 -29.30 32.31
C ALA A 866 27.34 -30.44 32.25
N ILE A 867 27.68 -31.57 31.61
CA ILE A 867 26.89 -32.80 31.60
C ILE A 867 26.64 -33.30 33.02
N GLN A 868 27.69 -33.33 33.85
CA GLN A 868 27.59 -33.73 35.26
C GLN A 868 26.76 -32.74 36.08
N ALA A 869 27.03 -31.43 35.95
CA ALA A 869 26.33 -30.38 36.68
C ALA A 869 24.82 -30.37 36.41
N GLN A 870 24.42 -30.65 35.17
CA GLN A 870 23.01 -30.70 34.76
C GLN A 870 22.41 -32.11 34.85
N ARG A 871 23.16 -33.09 35.39
CA ARG A 871 22.75 -34.50 35.54
C ARG A 871 22.30 -35.15 34.22
N MET A 872 22.85 -34.73 33.09
CA MET A 872 22.55 -35.29 31.78
C MET A 872 23.16 -36.69 31.63
N GLN A 873 22.51 -37.54 30.83
CA GLN A 873 22.97 -38.91 30.56
C GLN A 873 23.59 -39.00 29.16
N VAL A 874 24.89 -39.29 29.09
CA VAL A 874 25.54 -39.60 27.80
C VAL A 874 24.94 -40.89 27.26
N SER A 875 24.42 -40.81 26.05
CA SER A 875 23.67 -41.87 25.39
C SER A 875 24.22 -42.13 24.00
N GLU A 876 23.95 -43.31 23.45
CA GLU A 876 24.22 -43.60 22.05
C GLU A 876 23.45 -42.65 21.13
N LEU A 877 23.94 -42.49 19.89
CA LEU A 877 23.36 -41.61 18.87
C LEU A 877 21.84 -41.83 18.69
N MET A 878 21.36 -43.07 18.87
CA MET A 878 19.95 -43.44 18.73
C MET A 878 19.09 -43.10 19.96
N ALA A 879 19.66 -42.91 21.14
CA ALA A 879 18.93 -42.66 22.38
C ALA A 879 18.99 -41.18 22.83
N ALA A 880 19.79 -40.36 22.17
CA ALA A 880 19.98 -38.95 22.52
C ALA A 880 18.83 -38.02 22.10
N GLU A 881 18.51 -37.09 22.98
CA GLU A 881 17.59 -35.96 22.76
C GLU A 881 18.31 -34.71 22.26
N TYR A 882 19.55 -34.50 22.71
CA TYR A 882 20.44 -33.44 22.24
C TYR A 882 21.68 -34.02 21.58
N TYR A 883 22.03 -33.49 20.41
CA TYR A 883 23.22 -33.86 19.66
C TYR A 883 24.19 -32.69 19.74
N ILE A 884 25.31 -32.88 20.43
CA ILE A 884 26.35 -31.87 20.60
C ILE A 884 27.33 -32.01 19.44
N VAL A 885 27.35 -31.00 18.56
CA VAL A 885 28.20 -30.97 17.35
C VAL A 885 29.32 -29.95 17.47
N GLN A 886 30.45 -30.23 16.83
CA GLN A 886 31.63 -29.35 16.84
C GLN A 886 31.35 -28.00 16.17
N SER A 887 30.65 -28.03 15.04
CA SER A 887 30.36 -26.83 14.24
C SER A 887 28.94 -26.89 13.71
N MET A 888 28.21 -25.79 13.93
CA MET A 888 26.88 -25.61 13.35
C MET A 888 26.92 -25.40 11.83
N LYS A 889 28.12 -25.31 11.22
CA LYS A 889 28.31 -25.08 9.77
C LYS A 889 28.55 -26.36 8.98
N ILE A 890 28.91 -27.47 9.63
CA ILE A 890 29.25 -28.72 8.95
C ILE A 890 27.97 -29.54 8.80
N MET A 891 27.36 -29.46 7.61
CA MET A 891 26.29 -30.34 7.17
C MET A 891 26.70 -30.99 5.83
N PRO A 892 26.32 -32.24 5.55
CA PRO A 892 25.53 -33.17 6.37
C PRO A 892 26.39 -34.20 7.12
N ASP A 893 26.27 -34.17 8.45
CA ASP A 893 26.87 -35.11 9.42
C ASP A 893 25.77 -36.03 10.01
N PRO A 894 26.05 -37.30 10.39
CA PRO A 894 25.13 -38.16 11.13
C PRO A 894 24.30 -37.45 12.22
N ALA A 895 24.91 -36.63 13.08
CA ALA A 895 24.19 -35.93 14.15
C ALA A 895 23.05 -35.03 13.64
N TRP A 896 23.30 -34.33 12.52
CA TRP A 896 22.28 -33.50 11.86
C TRP A 896 21.18 -34.32 11.23
N ILE A 897 21.52 -35.46 10.61
CA ILE A 897 20.55 -36.38 10.02
C ILE A 897 19.60 -36.91 11.12
N HIS A 898 20.15 -37.33 12.25
CA HIS A 898 19.37 -37.77 13.40
C HIS A 898 18.50 -36.65 13.97
N GLY A 899 19.07 -35.45 14.16
CA GLY A 899 18.35 -34.27 14.62
C GLY A 899 17.13 -33.93 13.75
N ILE A 900 17.33 -33.81 12.44
CA ILE A 900 16.30 -33.43 11.47
C ILE A 900 15.22 -34.51 11.34
N LEU A 901 15.62 -35.76 11.08
CA LEU A 901 14.66 -36.81 10.74
C LEU A 901 13.84 -37.29 11.95
N ARG A 902 14.41 -37.23 13.17
CA ARG A 902 13.73 -37.64 14.41
C ARG A 902 13.06 -36.48 15.13
N GLY A 903 13.32 -35.22 14.73
CA GLY A 903 12.76 -34.04 15.38
C GLY A 903 13.37 -33.79 16.76
N LYS A 904 14.69 -33.85 16.84
CA LYS A 904 15.48 -33.67 18.07
C LYS A 904 16.29 -32.36 18.01
N CYS A 905 17.11 -32.08 19.02
CA CYS A 905 17.86 -30.83 19.13
C CYS A 905 19.33 -31.01 18.75
N VAL A 906 19.86 -30.17 17.84
CA VAL A 906 21.29 -30.12 17.52
C VAL A 906 21.87 -28.82 18.08
N CYS A 907 22.95 -28.90 18.83
CA CYS A 907 23.52 -27.75 19.53
C CYS A 907 25.05 -27.76 19.55
N ASN A 908 25.66 -26.61 19.78
CA ASN A 908 27.11 -26.52 20.00
C ASN A 908 27.47 -26.63 21.50
N ALA A 909 28.76 -26.82 21.78
CA ALA A 909 29.27 -26.97 23.16
C ALA A 909 28.87 -25.80 24.08
N ASP A 910 28.93 -24.55 23.59
CA ASP A 910 28.60 -23.35 24.37
C ASP A 910 27.17 -23.37 24.93
N PHE A 911 26.23 -23.98 24.20
CA PHE A 911 24.84 -24.12 24.62
C PHE A 911 24.71 -24.98 25.88
N ILE A 912 25.46 -26.07 25.94
CA ILE A 912 25.44 -26.99 27.07
C ILE A 912 26.20 -26.41 28.26
N VAL A 913 27.40 -25.87 28.02
CA VAL A 913 28.27 -25.29 29.08
C VAL A 913 27.57 -24.14 29.80
N SER A 914 26.81 -23.32 29.07
CA SER A 914 26.10 -22.16 29.63
C SER A 914 24.74 -22.47 30.24
N GLY A 915 24.30 -23.74 30.26
CA GLY A 915 22.93 -24.08 30.69
C GLY A 915 21.84 -23.47 29.79
N GLY A 916 22.13 -23.32 28.49
CA GLY A 916 21.23 -22.75 27.50
C GLY A 916 21.20 -21.22 27.47
N HIS A 917 22.14 -20.54 28.13
CA HIS A 917 22.20 -19.07 28.16
C HIS A 917 22.98 -18.46 26.99
N LYS A 918 24.02 -19.15 26.50
CA LYS A 918 24.88 -18.75 25.37
C LYS A 918 24.97 -19.91 24.36
N GLY A 919 25.47 -19.68 23.16
CA GLY A 919 25.57 -20.72 22.13
C GLY A 919 24.32 -20.87 21.26
N ILE A 920 24.30 -21.92 20.43
CA ILE A 920 23.26 -22.16 19.41
C ILE A 920 22.67 -23.55 19.63
N ALA A 921 21.35 -23.62 19.72
CA ALA A 921 20.59 -24.85 19.65
C ALA A 921 19.46 -24.76 18.61
N LEU A 922 19.36 -25.77 17.76
CA LEU A 922 18.34 -25.91 16.72
C LEU A 922 17.47 -27.12 17.03
N SER A 923 16.22 -26.86 17.41
CA SER A 923 15.23 -27.90 17.63
C SER A 923 14.39 -28.13 16.37
N PHE A 924 14.37 -29.37 15.88
CA PHE A 924 13.64 -29.72 14.67
C PHE A 924 12.24 -30.27 14.98
N PHE A 925 11.28 -30.03 14.09
CA PHE A 925 10.04 -30.82 14.09
C PHE A 925 10.33 -32.25 13.63
N GLN A 926 9.54 -33.22 14.09
CA GLN A 926 9.56 -34.56 13.51
C GLN A 926 9.30 -34.44 12.01
N ALA A 927 10.22 -34.91 11.19
CA ALA A 927 10.22 -34.63 9.76
C ALA A 927 8.96 -35.14 9.03
N THR A 928 8.31 -36.19 9.55
CA THR A 928 7.08 -36.73 8.95
C THR A 928 6.03 -37.10 10.00
N ASN A 929 4.78 -36.76 9.72
CA ASN A 929 3.63 -37.21 10.52
C ASN A 929 3.06 -38.56 10.04
N SER A 930 3.35 -38.96 8.80
CA SER A 930 2.92 -40.21 8.16
C SER A 930 4.13 -41.03 7.69
N VAL A 931 3.93 -42.34 7.53
CA VAL A 931 4.99 -43.26 7.07
C VAL A 931 5.47 -42.86 5.67
N ARG A 932 6.79 -42.86 5.47
CA ARG A 932 7.49 -42.55 4.22
C ARG A 932 8.44 -43.68 3.87
N ARG A 933 8.51 -44.01 2.58
CA ARG A 933 9.42 -45.04 2.07
C ARG A 933 10.62 -44.36 1.40
N ILE A 934 11.83 -44.78 1.77
CA ILE A 934 13.08 -44.18 1.33
C ILE A 934 13.99 -45.23 0.71
N CYS A 935 14.48 -44.95 -0.49
CA CYS A 935 15.54 -45.69 -1.15
C CYS A 935 16.87 -44.94 -1.00
N LEU A 936 17.95 -45.66 -0.68
CA LEU A 936 19.29 -45.11 -0.62
C LEU A 936 20.13 -45.76 -1.72
N SER A 937 20.71 -44.97 -2.63
CA SER A 937 21.47 -45.54 -3.75
C SER A 937 22.82 -46.12 -3.34
N SER A 938 23.33 -47.03 -4.16
CA SER A 938 24.69 -47.56 -4.02
C SER A 938 25.78 -46.49 -4.22
N GLY A 939 25.54 -45.46 -5.04
CA GLY A 939 26.47 -44.32 -5.17
C GLY A 939 26.52 -43.47 -3.91
N LEU A 940 25.42 -43.28 -3.19
CA LEU A 940 25.43 -42.63 -1.88
C LEU A 940 26.25 -43.44 -0.86
N GLN A 941 26.10 -44.77 -0.85
CA GLN A 941 26.88 -45.65 0.02
C GLN A 941 28.38 -45.52 -0.24
N ARG A 942 28.81 -45.43 -1.50
CA ARG A 942 30.23 -45.27 -1.88
C ARG A 942 30.78 -43.88 -1.55
N THR A 943 30.01 -42.83 -1.82
CA THR A 943 30.48 -41.44 -1.70
C THR A 943 30.35 -40.88 -0.29
N ARG A 944 29.33 -41.30 0.47
CA ARG A 944 29.04 -40.84 1.85
C ARG A 944 28.52 -41.99 2.72
N PRO A 945 29.37 -42.98 3.06
CA PRO A 945 28.97 -44.18 3.79
C PRO A 945 28.36 -43.87 5.17
N GLN A 946 28.85 -42.85 5.87
CA GLN A 946 28.32 -42.44 7.18
C GLN A 946 26.88 -41.91 7.10
N ASN A 947 26.57 -41.15 6.05
CA ASN A 947 25.22 -40.60 5.85
C ASN A 947 24.24 -41.68 5.39
N PHE A 948 24.71 -42.61 4.55
CA PHE A 948 23.97 -43.81 4.20
C PHE A 948 23.61 -44.60 5.47
N ALA A 949 24.60 -44.87 6.33
CA ALA A 949 24.40 -45.58 7.58
C ALA A 949 23.42 -44.86 8.51
N ALA A 950 23.54 -43.54 8.69
CA ALA A 950 22.65 -42.76 9.56
C ALA A 950 21.18 -42.86 9.13
N VAL A 951 20.88 -42.63 7.84
CA VAL A 951 19.50 -42.72 7.33
C VAL A 951 18.99 -44.17 7.37
N SER A 952 19.86 -45.14 7.07
CA SER A 952 19.52 -46.56 7.11
C SER A 952 19.13 -47.01 8.52
N ASN A 953 19.94 -46.65 9.53
CA ASN A 953 19.69 -46.97 10.93
C ASN A 953 18.36 -46.38 11.42
N ILE A 954 18.07 -45.11 11.07
CA ILE A 954 16.80 -44.46 11.40
C ILE A 954 15.62 -45.20 10.75
N ALA A 955 15.76 -45.68 9.52
CA ALA A 955 14.68 -46.40 8.84
C ALA A 955 14.46 -47.83 9.36
N CYS A 956 15.49 -48.44 9.96
CA CYS A 956 15.43 -49.77 10.57
C CYS A 956 14.81 -49.77 11.98
N GLU A 957 14.68 -48.63 12.65
CA GLU A 957 14.01 -48.55 13.96
C GLU A 957 12.53 -49.00 13.86
N PRO A 958 12.05 -49.89 14.76
CA PRO A 958 10.66 -50.37 14.73
C PRO A 958 9.63 -49.24 14.76
N SER A 959 9.87 -48.22 15.59
CA SER A 959 9.01 -47.04 15.78
C SER A 959 9.17 -45.97 14.69
N SER A 960 10.12 -46.12 13.77
CA SER A 960 10.38 -45.12 12.75
C SER A 960 9.28 -45.07 11.69
N LYS A 961 8.90 -43.84 11.33
CA LYS A 961 8.03 -43.55 10.19
C LYS A 961 8.78 -43.60 8.86
N TRP A 962 10.10 -43.76 8.88
CA TRP A 962 10.91 -43.98 7.69
C TRP A 962 11.06 -45.48 7.47
N LYS A 963 10.82 -45.95 6.25
CA LYS A 963 10.96 -47.37 5.90
C LYS A 963 11.85 -47.51 4.67
N LEU A 964 12.89 -48.33 4.79
CA LEU A 964 13.80 -48.61 3.69
C LEU A 964 13.08 -49.35 2.57
N LEU A 965 13.47 -49.03 1.35
CA LEU A 965 12.98 -49.63 0.13
C LEU A 965 14.17 -49.96 -0.77
N THR A 966 14.11 -51.08 -1.46
CA THR A 966 15.12 -51.42 -2.47
C THR A 966 14.96 -50.54 -3.71
N GLU A 967 16.04 -50.37 -4.45
CA GLU A 967 16.08 -49.53 -5.65
C GLU A 967 15.06 -49.99 -6.72
N GLU A 968 14.97 -51.30 -6.93
CA GLU A 968 13.99 -51.93 -7.83
C GLU A 968 12.54 -51.58 -7.45
N LYS A 969 12.18 -51.73 -6.18
CA LYS A 969 10.83 -51.41 -5.68
C LYS A 969 10.53 -49.93 -5.75
N PHE A 970 11.55 -49.07 -5.69
CA PHE A 970 11.38 -47.62 -5.77
C PHE A 970 11.01 -47.24 -7.19
N LEU A 971 11.76 -47.76 -8.17
CA LEU A 971 11.51 -47.53 -9.59
C LEU A 971 10.13 -48.06 -10.00
N GLU A 972 9.77 -49.26 -9.54
CA GLU A 972 8.43 -49.84 -9.75
C GLU A 972 7.32 -48.94 -9.15
N SER A 973 7.51 -48.45 -7.93
CA SER A 973 6.55 -47.55 -7.26
C SER A 973 6.42 -46.18 -7.96
N VAL A 974 7.48 -45.70 -8.61
CA VAL A 974 7.46 -44.43 -9.37
C VAL A 974 6.78 -44.61 -10.73
N GLN A 975 6.99 -45.76 -11.39
CA GLN A 975 6.34 -46.09 -12.66
C GLN A 975 4.83 -46.33 -12.50
N ASN A 976 4.40 -46.94 -11.39
CA ASN A 976 3.01 -47.27 -11.12
C ASN A 976 2.13 -46.09 -10.61
N ARG A 977 2.58 -44.83 -10.75
CA ARG A 977 1.96 -43.60 -10.19
C ARG A 977 0.66 -43.13 -10.85
N ALA A 978 -0.21 -44.05 -11.27
CA ALA A 978 -1.50 -43.70 -11.85
C ALA A 978 -2.62 -43.41 -10.81
N ARG A 979 -2.46 -43.71 -9.51
CA ARG A 979 -3.58 -43.55 -8.53
C ARG A 979 -3.16 -43.05 -7.13
N SER A 980 -3.65 -41.85 -6.80
CA SER A 980 -4.03 -41.30 -5.47
C SER A 980 -3.04 -41.10 -4.30
N GLN A 981 -1.73 -41.38 -4.38
CA GLN A 981 -0.81 -41.07 -3.26
C GLN A 981 0.09 -39.85 -3.50
N SER A 982 0.33 -39.06 -2.44
CA SER A 982 1.14 -37.83 -2.51
C SER A 982 2.52 -38.09 -3.14
N GLN A 983 2.97 -37.16 -3.99
CA GLN A 983 4.23 -37.22 -4.76
C GLN A 983 5.50 -37.52 -3.93
N PHE A 984 5.46 -37.38 -2.61
CA PHE A 984 6.59 -37.61 -1.71
C PHE A 984 6.39 -38.81 -0.76
N TYR A 985 5.47 -39.73 -1.07
CA TYR A 985 5.31 -40.95 -0.27
C TYR A 985 6.52 -41.90 -0.38
N CYS A 986 7.04 -42.08 -1.60
CA CYS A 986 8.29 -42.79 -1.92
C CYS A 986 9.35 -41.82 -2.45
N MET A 987 10.54 -41.85 -1.87
CA MET A 987 11.65 -40.96 -2.20
C MET A 987 12.96 -41.74 -2.35
N ALA A 988 13.90 -41.21 -3.13
CA ALA A 988 15.26 -41.72 -3.20
C ALA A 988 16.27 -40.66 -2.74
N VAL A 989 17.30 -41.07 -2.00
CA VAL A 989 18.47 -40.25 -1.70
C VAL A 989 19.66 -40.83 -2.44
N VAL A 990 20.23 -40.03 -3.32
CA VAL A 990 21.28 -40.44 -4.26
C VAL A 990 22.52 -39.56 -4.09
N SER A 991 23.64 -40.00 -4.65
CA SER A 991 24.85 -39.17 -4.72
C SER A 991 24.68 -37.98 -5.67
N ASP A 992 25.52 -36.95 -5.51
CA ASP A 992 25.48 -35.76 -6.37
C ASP A 992 25.76 -36.12 -7.85
N ASP A 993 26.65 -37.09 -8.09
CA ASP A 993 26.98 -37.58 -9.44
C ASP A 993 25.79 -38.33 -10.05
N GLU A 994 25.14 -39.23 -9.32
CA GLU A 994 23.92 -39.91 -9.78
C GLU A 994 22.80 -38.92 -10.08
N LYS A 995 22.59 -37.90 -9.22
CA LYS A 995 21.52 -36.92 -9.46
C LYS A 995 21.75 -36.09 -10.73
N THR A 996 23.01 -35.88 -11.11
CA THR A 996 23.37 -35.01 -12.24
C THR A 996 23.60 -35.77 -13.54
N ARG A 997 24.18 -36.97 -13.47
CA ARG A 997 24.64 -37.75 -14.62
C ARG A 997 23.79 -38.98 -14.92
N ASP A 998 23.15 -39.58 -13.92
CA ASP A 998 22.32 -40.77 -14.14
C ASP A 998 20.97 -40.36 -14.77
N PRO A 999 20.66 -40.82 -16.00
CA PRO A 999 19.42 -40.48 -16.68
C PRO A 999 18.18 -40.94 -15.92
N VAL A 1000 18.28 -41.97 -15.06
CA VAL A 1000 17.19 -42.45 -14.21
C VAL A 1000 16.82 -41.38 -13.17
N TYR A 1001 17.80 -40.86 -12.43
CA TYR A 1001 17.54 -39.96 -11.30
C TYR A 1001 17.46 -38.48 -11.67
N ARG A 1002 18.04 -38.08 -12.81
CA ARG A 1002 18.17 -36.68 -13.22
C ARG A 1002 16.84 -35.95 -13.35
N SER A 1003 15.83 -36.59 -13.93
CA SER A 1003 14.50 -36.00 -14.17
C SER A 1003 13.50 -36.22 -13.02
N MET A 1004 13.82 -37.10 -12.07
CA MET A 1004 12.90 -37.47 -10.98
C MET A 1004 12.81 -36.40 -9.89
N SER A 1005 11.64 -35.81 -9.70
CA SER A 1005 11.38 -34.79 -8.66
C SER A 1005 11.45 -35.33 -7.22
N ASN A 1006 11.29 -36.64 -7.03
CA ASN A 1006 11.34 -37.33 -5.74
C ASN A 1006 12.69 -38.03 -5.45
N ALA A 1007 13.70 -37.79 -6.28
CA ALA A 1007 15.08 -38.20 -6.02
C ALA A 1007 15.91 -36.98 -5.59
N PHE A 1008 16.54 -37.05 -4.42
CA PHE A 1008 17.23 -35.94 -3.77
C PHE A 1008 18.72 -36.26 -3.61
N THR A 1009 19.57 -35.23 -3.68
CA THR A 1009 20.89 -35.32 -3.06
C THR A 1009 20.74 -35.21 -1.54
N MET A 1010 21.69 -35.73 -0.76
CA MET A 1010 21.60 -35.69 0.70
C MET A 1010 21.37 -34.27 1.26
N ALA A 1011 22.04 -33.26 0.69
CA ALA A 1011 21.87 -31.87 1.12
C ALA A 1011 20.43 -31.36 0.86
N LYS A 1012 19.88 -31.60 -0.33
CA LYS A 1012 18.50 -31.21 -0.68
C LYS A 1012 17.46 -31.99 0.12
N PHE A 1013 17.74 -33.26 0.41
CA PHE A 1013 16.87 -34.10 1.22
C PHE A 1013 16.72 -33.52 2.64
N LEU A 1014 17.83 -33.17 3.28
CA LEU A 1014 17.79 -32.57 4.61
C LEU A 1014 17.18 -31.18 4.60
N ASP A 1015 17.51 -30.32 3.63
CA ASP A 1015 16.91 -28.98 3.50
C ASP A 1015 15.38 -29.04 3.35
N PHE A 1016 14.88 -30.02 2.60
CA PHE A 1016 13.44 -30.23 2.43
C PHE A 1016 12.72 -30.57 3.76
N PHE A 1017 13.40 -31.24 4.69
CA PHE A 1017 12.81 -31.70 5.97
C PHE A 1017 13.25 -30.88 7.19
N ALA A 1018 14.25 -30.01 7.08
CA ALA A 1018 14.78 -29.18 8.15
C ALA A 1018 13.82 -28.04 8.55
N LYS A 1019 12.69 -28.39 9.18
CA LYS A 1019 11.77 -27.42 9.78
C LYS A 1019 12.19 -27.14 11.22
N VAL A 1020 12.82 -25.99 11.43
CA VAL A 1020 13.29 -25.53 12.75
C VAL A 1020 12.12 -24.92 13.54
N ASN A 1021 11.97 -25.30 14.80
CA ASN A 1021 10.93 -24.82 15.71
C ASN A 1021 11.27 -23.41 16.23
N VAL A 1022 12.50 -23.19 16.72
CA VAL A 1022 13.06 -21.89 17.16
C VAL A 1022 14.60 -22.03 17.24
N PRO A 1023 15.43 -21.08 16.77
CA PRO A 1023 16.83 -20.99 17.19
C PRO A 1023 16.88 -20.49 18.64
N MET A 1024 17.34 -21.33 19.57
CA MET A 1024 17.37 -20.96 20.99
C MET A 1024 18.72 -20.35 21.38
N SER A 1025 18.70 -19.05 21.68
CA SER A 1025 19.57 -18.41 22.66
C SER A 1025 18.69 -17.51 23.54
N ARG A 1026 18.97 -17.43 24.84
CA ARG A 1026 18.16 -16.64 25.80
C ARG A 1026 18.21 -15.12 25.50
N ASP A 1027 19.21 -14.68 24.74
CA ASP A 1027 19.49 -13.28 24.40
C ASP A 1027 18.97 -12.84 23.02
N GLY A 1028 18.20 -13.69 22.32
CA GLY A 1028 17.46 -13.30 21.12
C GLY A 1028 17.75 -14.14 19.88
N VAL A 1029 16.90 -13.90 18.87
CA VAL A 1029 16.88 -14.58 17.58
C VAL A 1029 18.18 -14.30 16.83
N CYS A 1030 19.02 -15.31 16.64
CA CYS A 1030 20.09 -15.25 15.64
C CYS A 1030 19.42 -15.08 14.27
N GLY A 1031 19.66 -13.93 13.62
CA GLY A 1031 19.19 -13.65 12.27
C GLY A 1031 19.61 -14.76 11.31
N ARG A 1032 18.75 -15.03 10.32
CA ARG A 1032 19.11 -15.83 9.14
C ARG A 1032 20.28 -15.22 8.40
#